data_AF-A0A1H3C1C9-F1
#
_entry.id   AF-A0A1H3C1C9-F1
#
_cell.length_a   1.000
_cell.length_b   1.000
_cell.length_c   1.000
_cell.angle_alpha   90.00
_cell.angle_beta   90.00
_cell.angle_gamma   90.00
#
_symmetry.space_group_name_H-M   'P 1'
#
loop_
_entity.id
_entity.type
_entity.pdbx_description
1 polymer ?
#
loop_
_entity_poly.entity_id
_entity_poly.type
_entity_poly.pdbx_seq_one_letter_code
_entity_poly.pdbx_strand_id
1 'polypeptide(L)'
;MTDEQRLVRAWRQIKSRPVLLPLSWFQHVDDLGEQASARERLRDPAAASAQPPRRSDDWGYARYGRALGMLAGGALGDALGALGPAPADQLLTAARSLSGTGFGTGTERTALLLAGAEAAIRVAVERQRGVEAAVALPSSIARGFSAGTGDLGAFAVSVPVALASLGVTDEEAFRRGMSAGQQLGFAPVESAGAAVLVLSLVRALTDGDQNLIRIAASSIEQLDRWGVDDGLRGRLEFLAENARAAEKLPLEEALATLGGGSSSAAVVTRALYLTWRFGPDGRAELHASSVENGSTTAVACGLLTGARHGSGAFPLLWRRKLATAQKIEELSSDLFEKFGTPEPAGAAPAEPTPVDAHERFVGSMLAGAMGDALGFGIEFHDIPTIRRNHGGAGLTSPVLRDGVAQVSDDTQMMLFTLEGLIRAHVARRINPTDNDPVPEVQHAYQRWFHTQDELWERCGGPYAQHLQQPDGWLITNSGLFGVRAPSSTCRHALANFARTHQHATPQFKINDSKGRGGVMRAAPVAVWSNDPAEVFYAAVGTAALTHGHPSGYLSAGVLAVIVHQLIRDVSLPESVRMARGLLLRWRGHEEQLQVLDAAVELAKKGPASPEELNNTLGHGRVGEEALAIGLYAVLATDNLRDALLLAVNHSGSSPSTGIVCGNIAGALYGARAIPQEWLSVLELRELVETLAKDALVEFSPGPPTDQSWTQRYPAW
;
A
#
# COMPACT_ATOMS: atom_id res chain seq x y z
N MET A 1 1.53 -30.95 27.41
CA MET A 1 0.94 -29.67 26.95
C MET A 1 -0.53 -29.91 26.68
N THR A 2 -1.41 -29.15 27.32
CA THR A 2 -2.86 -29.21 27.05
C THR A 2 -3.17 -28.59 25.69
N ASP A 3 -4.33 -28.90 25.09
CA ASP A 3 -4.73 -28.38 23.77
C ASP A 3 -4.88 -26.86 23.77
N GLU A 4 -5.23 -26.28 24.92
CA GLU A 4 -5.28 -24.84 25.16
C GLU A 4 -3.88 -24.21 25.14
N GLN A 5 -2.87 -24.87 25.72
CA GLN A 5 -1.46 -24.44 25.64
C GLN A 5 -0.90 -24.59 24.21
N ARG A 6 -1.36 -25.58 23.43
CA ARG A 6 -1.02 -25.71 22.00
C ARG A 6 -1.67 -24.59 21.18
N LEU A 7 -2.92 -24.24 21.46
CA LEU A 7 -3.64 -23.17 20.77
C LEU A 7 -3.03 -21.80 21.06
N VAL A 8 -2.69 -21.51 22.32
CA VAL A 8 -2.00 -20.26 22.73
C VAL A 8 -0.58 -20.19 22.16
N ARG A 9 0.16 -21.30 22.10
CA ARG A 9 1.49 -21.35 21.48
C ARG A 9 1.41 -21.18 19.95
N ALA A 10 0.40 -21.76 19.30
CA ALA A 10 0.11 -21.56 17.88
C ALA A 10 -0.31 -20.10 17.59
N TRP A 11 -1.14 -19.50 18.44
CA TRP A 11 -1.52 -18.08 18.35
C TRP A 11 -0.31 -17.15 18.53
N ARG A 12 0.57 -17.45 19.49
CA ARG A 12 1.83 -16.72 19.71
C ARG A 12 2.82 -16.93 18.56
N GLN A 13 2.86 -18.11 17.94
CA GLN A 13 3.62 -18.38 16.70
C GLN A 13 3.07 -17.61 15.49
N ILE A 14 1.76 -17.41 15.40
CA ILE A 14 1.12 -16.60 14.34
C ILE A 14 1.43 -15.10 14.54
N LYS A 15 1.43 -14.62 15.79
CA LYS A 15 1.81 -13.24 16.12
C LYS A 15 3.31 -12.93 16.00
N SER A 16 4.18 -13.95 16.09
CA SER A 16 5.65 -13.83 16.00
C SER A 16 6.21 -14.07 14.60
N ARG A 17 5.33 -14.14 13.59
CA ARG A 17 5.74 -14.07 12.19
C ARG A 17 5.87 -12.61 11.74
N PRO A 18 6.82 -12.30 10.84
CA PRO A 18 7.36 -10.95 10.74
C PRO A 18 6.46 -9.92 10.05
N VAL A 19 6.93 -8.68 10.15
CA VAL A 19 6.27 -7.39 10.02
C VAL A 19 6.37 -6.75 8.63
N LEU A 20 7.20 -7.26 7.73
CA LEU A 20 7.14 -6.89 6.32
C LEU A 20 6.55 -8.03 5.52
N LEU A 21 5.23 -8.14 5.57
CA LEU A 21 4.48 -8.73 4.47
C LEU A 21 3.78 -7.57 3.76
N PRO A 22 4.20 -7.18 2.55
CA PRO A 22 3.23 -6.59 1.63
C PRO A 22 2.23 -7.69 1.34
N LEU A 23 1.02 -7.64 1.93
CA LEU A 23 -0.15 -8.39 1.45
C LEU A 23 0.19 -9.79 0.89
N SER A 24 1.00 -10.59 1.59
CA SER A 24 1.66 -11.80 1.05
C SER A 24 0.69 -12.94 0.71
N TRP A 25 -0.60 -12.64 0.69
CA TRP A 25 -1.64 -13.46 0.11
C TRP A 25 -1.74 -13.31 -1.41
N PHE A 26 -1.19 -12.24 -2.01
CA PHE A 26 -0.89 -12.22 -3.44
C PHE A 26 0.50 -12.81 -3.77
N GLN A 27 1.39 -12.98 -2.77
CA GLN A 27 2.69 -13.66 -2.95
C GLN A 27 2.62 -15.18 -2.79
N HIS A 28 1.53 -15.77 -2.28
CA HIS A 28 1.37 -17.23 -2.36
C HIS A 28 1.31 -17.72 -3.82
N VAL A 29 0.93 -16.82 -4.74
CA VAL A 29 0.97 -17.01 -6.20
C VAL A 29 2.40 -16.92 -6.78
N ASP A 30 3.31 -16.18 -6.13
CA ASP A 30 4.73 -16.15 -6.54
C ASP A 30 5.52 -17.34 -5.96
N ASP A 31 5.21 -17.80 -4.74
CA ASP A 31 5.96 -18.91 -4.10
C ASP A 31 5.57 -20.31 -4.61
N LEU A 32 4.38 -20.48 -5.22
CA LEU A 32 4.01 -21.74 -5.88
C LEU A 32 4.76 -21.95 -7.20
N GLY A 33 5.30 -20.89 -7.80
CA GLY A 33 6.17 -20.97 -8.98
C GLY A 33 7.54 -21.59 -8.71
N GLU A 34 8.07 -21.51 -7.48
CA GLU A 34 9.38 -22.08 -7.17
C GLU A 34 9.35 -23.50 -6.58
N GLN A 35 8.22 -23.97 -6.04
CA GLN A 35 8.13 -25.37 -5.59
C GLN A 35 7.91 -26.38 -6.73
N ALA A 36 7.45 -25.94 -7.90
CA ALA A 36 7.25 -26.81 -9.05
C ALA A 36 8.55 -27.18 -9.80
N SER A 37 9.71 -26.58 -9.46
CA SER A 37 10.98 -26.83 -10.16
C SER A 37 12.16 -27.18 -9.23
N ALA A 38 11.95 -27.22 -7.92
CA ALA A 38 12.96 -27.72 -6.97
C ALA A 38 13.07 -29.26 -6.93
N ARG A 39 12.19 -30.00 -7.62
CA ARG A 39 12.30 -31.47 -7.78
C ARG A 39 12.94 -31.94 -9.09
N GLU A 40 13.14 -31.06 -10.07
CA GLU A 40 13.82 -31.40 -11.34
C GLU A 40 15.17 -30.69 -11.57
N ARG A 41 15.49 -29.61 -10.84
CA ARG A 41 16.76 -28.87 -10.98
C ARG A 41 18.00 -29.49 -10.30
N LEU A 42 17.94 -30.75 -9.89
CA LEU A 42 19.08 -31.48 -9.29
C LEU A 42 19.97 -32.21 -10.31
N ARG A 43 19.85 -31.96 -11.64
CA ARG A 43 20.51 -32.78 -12.67
C ARG A 43 21.39 -32.09 -13.72
N ASP A 44 21.48 -30.76 -13.80
CA ASP A 44 22.32 -30.10 -14.82
C ASP A 44 23.12 -28.89 -14.28
N PRO A 45 24.47 -28.95 -14.21
CA PRO A 45 25.32 -27.87 -13.72
C PRO A 45 25.40 -26.63 -14.63
N ALA A 46 24.94 -26.68 -15.88
CA ALA A 46 25.06 -25.56 -16.82
C ALA A 46 24.00 -24.46 -16.64
N ALA A 47 22.92 -24.71 -15.89
CA ALA A 47 21.81 -23.77 -15.69
C ALA A 47 22.03 -22.73 -14.55
N ALA A 48 23.16 -22.79 -13.85
CA ALA A 48 23.43 -21.99 -12.64
C ALA A 48 23.73 -20.50 -12.89
N SER A 49 23.83 -20.05 -14.15
CA SER A 49 24.21 -18.67 -14.49
C SER A 49 23.05 -17.75 -14.89
N ALA A 50 21.79 -18.20 -14.81
CA ALA A 50 20.63 -17.35 -15.12
C ALA A 50 20.02 -16.78 -13.82
N GLN A 51 20.26 -15.49 -13.54
CA GLN A 51 19.56 -14.74 -12.49
C GLN A 51 18.06 -14.59 -12.84
N PRO A 52 17.14 -14.61 -11.87
CA PRO A 52 15.74 -14.26 -12.11
C PRO A 52 15.62 -12.76 -12.45
N PRO A 53 14.74 -12.38 -13.41
CA PRO A 53 14.61 -10.99 -13.85
C PRO A 53 13.93 -10.10 -12.79
N ARG A 54 14.28 -8.81 -12.80
CA ARG A 54 13.98 -7.80 -11.77
C ARG A 54 12.66 -7.07 -12.02
N ARG A 55 11.96 -6.76 -10.92
CA ARG A 55 10.51 -6.45 -10.82
C ARG A 55 10.05 -5.04 -11.24
N SER A 56 10.73 -4.31 -12.13
CA SER A 56 10.26 -2.95 -12.48
C SER A 56 10.33 -2.49 -13.94
N ASP A 57 10.76 -3.33 -14.90
CA ASP A 57 10.74 -2.96 -16.33
C ASP A 57 10.09 -4.02 -17.25
N ASP A 58 9.30 -4.95 -16.70
CA ASP A 58 8.74 -6.05 -17.49
C ASP A 58 7.26 -5.80 -17.83
N TRP A 59 7.02 -5.33 -19.06
CA TRP A 59 5.70 -5.24 -19.70
C TRP A 59 4.87 -6.54 -19.59
N GLY A 60 5.50 -7.69 -19.33
CA GLY A 60 4.85 -8.97 -19.06
C GLY A 60 4.22 -9.08 -17.67
N TYR A 61 4.83 -8.50 -16.62
CA TYR A 61 4.32 -8.61 -15.24
C TYR A 61 3.04 -7.78 -15.03
N ALA A 62 2.97 -6.59 -15.64
CA ALA A 62 1.77 -5.77 -15.65
C ALA A 62 0.64 -6.41 -16.48
N ARG A 63 0.99 -6.97 -17.66
CA ARG A 63 0.08 -7.75 -18.51
C ARG A 63 -0.54 -8.92 -17.75
N TYR A 64 0.27 -9.67 -17.02
CA TYR A 64 -0.15 -10.79 -16.18
C TYR A 64 -1.12 -10.36 -15.06
N GLY A 65 -0.78 -9.35 -14.27
CA GLY A 65 -1.63 -8.86 -13.19
C GLY A 65 -2.98 -8.33 -13.69
N ARG A 66 -3.01 -7.77 -14.90
CA ARG A 66 -4.23 -7.35 -15.60
C ARG A 66 -5.03 -8.53 -16.14
N ALA A 67 -4.39 -9.57 -16.67
CA ALA A 67 -5.08 -10.80 -17.09
C ALA A 67 -5.78 -11.51 -15.93
N LEU A 68 -5.12 -11.58 -14.77
CA LEU A 68 -5.74 -12.09 -13.54
C LEU A 68 -6.86 -11.17 -13.02
N GLY A 69 -6.62 -9.85 -13.04
CA GLY A 69 -7.63 -8.85 -12.70
C GLY A 69 -8.88 -9.02 -13.54
N MET A 70 -8.72 -9.21 -14.86
CA MET A 70 -9.79 -9.46 -15.82
C MET A 70 -10.63 -10.68 -15.40
N LEU A 71 -10.01 -11.83 -15.15
CA LEU A 71 -10.72 -13.05 -14.75
C LEU A 71 -11.46 -12.89 -13.40
N ALA A 72 -10.80 -12.29 -12.41
CA ALA A 72 -11.40 -12.02 -11.11
C ALA A 72 -12.57 -11.04 -11.19
N GLY A 73 -12.42 -9.99 -12.00
CA GLY A 73 -13.46 -9.00 -12.25
C GLY A 73 -14.67 -9.62 -12.95
N GLY A 74 -14.44 -10.43 -14.00
CA GLY A 74 -15.52 -11.15 -14.69
C GLY A 74 -16.31 -12.07 -13.76
N ALA A 75 -15.63 -12.82 -12.89
CA ALA A 75 -16.27 -13.68 -11.89
C ALA A 75 -17.01 -12.88 -10.81
N LEU A 76 -16.49 -11.72 -10.40
CA LEU A 76 -17.18 -10.79 -9.48
C LEU A 76 -18.43 -10.18 -10.12
N GLY A 77 -18.35 -9.80 -11.39
CA GLY A 77 -19.49 -9.28 -12.16
C GLY A 77 -20.61 -10.32 -12.28
N ASP A 78 -20.25 -11.58 -12.53
CA ASP A 78 -21.19 -12.70 -12.57
C ASP A 78 -21.89 -12.90 -11.22
N ALA A 79 -21.11 -12.97 -10.15
CA ALA A 79 -21.58 -13.09 -8.78
C ALA A 79 -22.54 -11.96 -8.36
N LEU A 80 -22.19 -10.71 -8.66
CA LEU A 80 -23.04 -9.55 -8.37
C LEU A 80 -24.29 -9.54 -9.25
N GLY A 81 -24.18 -9.96 -10.51
CA GLY A 81 -25.32 -10.09 -11.41
C GLY A 81 -26.34 -11.12 -10.95
N ALA A 82 -25.90 -12.19 -10.28
CA ALA A 82 -26.77 -13.22 -9.73
C ALA A 82 -27.63 -12.75 -8.53
N LEU A 83 -27.30 -11.61 -7.91
CA LEU A 83 -28.11 -11.01 -6.84
C LEU A 83 -29.42 -10.38 -7.37
N GLY A 84 -29.55 -10.23 -8.69
CA GLY A 84 -30.70 -9.61 -9.33
C GLY A 84 -30.67 -8.07 -9.25
N PRO A 85 -31.64 -7.40 -9.92
CA PRO A 85 -31.70 -5.96 -9.97
C PRO A 85 -32.08 -5.38 -8.60
N ALA A 86 -31.20 -4.55 -8.05
CA ALA A 86 -31.46 -3.75 -6.85
C ALA A 86 -30.64 -2.46 -6.90
N PRO A 87 -31.03 -1.41 -6.14
CA PRO A 87 -30.22 -0.21 -5.99
C PRO A 87 -28.76 -0.53 -5.60
N ALA A 88 -27.81 0.19 -6.19
CA ALA A 88 -26.38 -0.11 -6.04
C ALA A 88 -25.90 -0.10 -4.57
N ASP A 89 -26.48 0.74 -3.73
CA ASP A 89 -26.24 0.81 -2.29
C ASP A 89 -26.75 -0.44 -1.54
N GLN A 90 -27.88 -1.00 -1.99
CA GLN A 90 -28.41 -2.26 -1.45
C GLN A 90 -27.57 -3.44 -1.89
N LEU A 91 -27.12 -3.49 -3.15
CA LEU A 91 -26.18 -4.50 -3.63
C LEU A 91 -24.84 -4.43 -2.90
N LEU A 92 -24.32 -3.22 -2.65
CA LEU A 92 -23.12 -3.00 -1.86
C LEU A 92 -23.30 -3.50 -0.41
N THR A 93 -24.46 -3.25 0.18
CA THR A 93 -24.78 -3.71 1.54
C THR A 93 -24.90 -5.23 1.60
N ALA A 94 -25.57 -5.85 0.61
CA ALA A 94 -25.66 -7.30 0.47
C ALA A 94 -24.28 -7.95 0.30
N ALA A 95 -23.43 -7.39 -0.56
CA ALA A 95 -22.04 -7.86 -0.75
C ALA A 95 -21.21 -7.81 0.55
N ARG A 96 -21.45 -6.79 1.39
CA ARG A 96 -20.78 -6.64 2.70
C ARG A 96 -21.31 -7.63 3.74
N SER A 97 -22.62 -7.88 3.79
CA SER A 97 -23.29 -8.66 4.82
C SER A 97 -23.24 -10.18 4.65
N LEU A 98 -22.93 -10.69 3.44
CA LEU A 98 -22.76 -12.14 3.20
C LEU A 98 -21.69 -12.75 4.13
N SER A 99 -22.12 -13.55 5.11
CA SER A 99 -21.26 -14.33 6.00
C SER A 99 -21.69 -15.81 5.94
N GLY A 100 -20.74 -16.71 5.66
CA GLY A 100 -20.96 -18.15 5.77
C GLY A 100 -21.28 -18.91 4.47
N THR A 101 -21.75 -18.25 3.41
CA THR A 101 -21.75 -18.77 2.04
C THR A 101 -21.34 -17.62 1.12
N GLY A 102 -20.17 -17.72 0.47
CA GLY A 102 -19.64 -16.66 -0.41
C GLY A 102 -20.58 -16.35 -1.58
N PHE A 103 -20.16 -15.45 -2.48
CA PHE A 103 -20.90 -15.28 -3.75
C PHE A 103 -21.08 -16.68 -4.38
N GLY A 104 -22.36 -17.06 -4.60
CA GLY A 104 -22.81 -18.45 -4.74
C GLY A 104 -22.03 -19.28 -5.76
N THR A 105 -22.08 -20.62 -5.57
CA THR A 105 -21.46 -21.67 -6.40
C THR A 105 -21.18 -21.21 -7.83
N GLY A 106 -19.90 -21.16 -8.22
CA GLY A 106 -19.48 -20.62 -9.51
C GLY A 106 -20.43 -21.06 -10.63
N THR A 107 -21.09 -20.07 -11.24
CA THR A 107 -22.09 -20.36 -12.28
C THR A 107 -21.42 -21.03 -13.48
N GLU A 108 -22.21 -21.62 -14.38
CA GLU A 108 -21.71 -22.09 -15.68
C GLU A 108 -20.90 -21.02 -16.41
N ARG A 109 -21.21 -19.73 -16.21
CA ARG A 109 -20.52 -18.60 -16.84
C ARG A 109 -19.11 -18.42 -16.31
N THR A 110 -18.92 -18.47 -14.99
CA THR A 110 -17.58 -18.40 -14.41
C THR A 110 -16.74 -19.62 -14.80
N ALA A 111 -17.34 -20.82 -14.85
CA ALA A 111 -16.65 -22.01 -15.33
C ALA A 111 -16.21 -21.87 -16.80
N LEU A 112 -17.03 -21.23 -17.64
CA LEU A 112 -16.73 -20.96 -19.04
C LEU A 112 -15.59 -19.95 -19.23
N LEU A 113 -15.55 -18.89 -18.41
CA LEU A 113 -14.43 -17.91 -18.42
C LEU A 113 -13.10 -18.59 -18.07
N LEU A 114 -13.10 -19.47 -17.06
CA LEU A 114 -11.91 -20.20 -16.60
C LEU A 114 -11.46 -21.25 -17.64
N ALA A 115 -12.40 -22.04 -18.18
CA ALA A 115 -12.12 -23.00 -19.25
C ALA A 115 -11.62 -22.31 -20.52
N GLY A 116 -12.14 -21.13 -20.86
CA GLY A 116 -11.63 -20.30 -21.94
C GLY A 116 -10.18 -19.86 -21.70
N ALA A 117 -9.86 -19.39 -20.49
CA ALA A 117 -8.49 -19.02 -20.12
C ALA A 117 -7.52 -20.21 -20.24
N GLU A 118 -7.86 -21.37 -19.66
CA GLU A 118 -7.09 -22.62 -19.78
C GLU A 118 -6.78 -22.98 -21.23
N ALA A 119 -7.78 -22.81 -22.08
CA ALA A 119 -7.66 -23.25 -23.45
C ALA A 119 -6.90 -22.23 -24.33
N ALA A 120 -6.96 -20.94 -24.02
CA ALA A 120 -6.10 -19.93 -24.64
C ALA A 120 -4.63 -20.10 -24.26
N ILE A 121 -4.34 -20.53 -23.03
CA ILE A 121 -2.99 -20.91 -22.60
C ILE A 121 -2.46 -22.07 -23.46
N ARG A 122 -3.28 -23.09 -23.72
CA ARG A 122 -2.91 -24.20 -24.61
C ARG A 122 -2.62 -23.74 -26.05
N VAL A 123 -3.38 -22.78 -26.57
CA VAL A 123 -3.13 -22.20 -27.91
C VAL A 123 -1.83 -21.38 -27.92
N ALA A 124 -1.51 -20.66 -26.84
CA ALA A 124 -0.26 -19.93 -26.71
C ALA A 124 0.97 -20.87 -26.68
N VAL A 125 0.85 -22.07 -26.08
CA VAL A 125 1.89 -23.13 -26.11
C VAL A 125 2.19 -23.59 -27.54
N GLU A 126 1.16 -23.79 -28.37
CA GLU A 126 1.35 -24.24 -29.76
C GLU A 126 2.00 -23.15 -30.64
N ARG A 127 1.78 -21.86 -30.34
CA ARG A 127 2.45 -20.74 -31.04
C ARG A 127 3.97 -20.68 -30.78
N GLN A 128 4.42 -20.96 -29.57
CA GLN A 128 5.86 -20.99 -29.24
C GLN A 128 6.63 -22.08 -30.02
N ARG A 129 5.92 -23.05 -30.61
CA ARG A 129 6.50 -24.11 -31.44
C ARG A 129 6.60 -23.75 -32.92
N GLY A 130 6.39 -22.49 -33.30
CA GLY A 130 6.52 -22.03 -34.68
C GLY A 130 5.43 -22.54 -35.62
N VAL A 131 4.35 -23.11 -35.05
CA VAL A 131 3.15 -23.45 -35.82
C VAL A 131 2.42 -22.14 -36.07
N GLU A 132 2.28 -21.73 -37.34
CA GLU A 132 1.31 -20.71 -37.72
C GLU A 132 -0.07 -21.19 -37.27
N ALA A 133 -0.50 -20.73 -36.11
CA ALA A 133 -1.82 -21.02 -35.57
C ALA A 133 -2.84 -20.24 -36.41
N ALA A 134 -3.15 -20.76 -37.59
CA ALA A 134 -4.35 -20.41 -38.32
C ALA A 134 -5.53 -20.78 -37.43
N VAL A 135 -6.07 -19.76 -36.76
CA VAL A 135 -7.41 -19.58 -36.23
C VAL A 135 -8.33 -20.80 -36.40
N ALA A 136 -8.18 -21.76 -35.51
CA ALA A 136 -9.29 -22.58 -35.06
C ALA A 136 -9.11 -22.67 -33.56
N LEU A 137 -10.07 -22.17 -32.78
CA LEU A 137 -10.24 -22.62 -31.40
C LEU A 137 -10.08 -24.15 -31.44
N PRO A 138 -9.11 -24.77 -30.73
CA PRO A 138 -8.94 -26.21 -30.76
C PRO A 138 -10.31 -26.89 -30.70
N SER A 139 -10.57 -27.90 -31.54
CA SER A 139 -11.89 -28.53 -31.64
C SER A 139 -12.38 -29.14 -30.32
N SER A 140 -11.52 -29.21 -29.29
CA SER A 140 -11.86 -29.44 -27.89
C SER A 140 -12.56 -28.24 -27.21
N ILE A 141 -12.11 -27.01 -27.46
CA ILE A 141 -12.76 -25.75 -27.02
C ILE A 141 -14.08 -25.57 -27.75
N ALA A 142 -14.10 -25.73 -29.07
CA ALA A 142 -15.33 -25.59 -29.85
C ALA A 142 -16.41 -26.58 -29.37
N ARG A 143 -16.05 -27.83 -29.03
CA ARG A 143 -16.97 -28.83 -28.45
C ARG A 143 -17.43 -28.50 -27.02
N GLY A 144 -16.55 -27.94 -26.19
CA GLY A 144 -16.89 -27.50 -24.83
C GLY A 144 -17.82 -26.29 -24.81
N PHE A 145 -17.59 -25.32 -25.71
CA PHE A 145 -18.43 -24.13 -25.87
C PHE A 145 -19.74 -24.44 -26.60
N SER A 146 -19.75 -25.32 -27.62
CA SER A 146 -20.98 -25.72 -28.33
C SER A 146 -21.98 -26.48 -27.46
N ALA A 147 -21.56 -26.99 -26.30
CA ALA A 147 -22.42 -27.70 -25.35
C ALA A 147 -22.98 -26.80 -24.22
N GLY A 148 -22.52 -25.54 -24.09
CA GLY A 148 -22.85 -24.71 -22.93
C GLY A 148 -22.36 -23.26 -23.00
N THR A 149 -22.69 -22.50 -24.05
CA THR A 149 -22.42 -21.04 -24.08
C THR A 149 -23.16 -20.26 -22.99
N GLY A 150 -24.14 -20.89 -22.34
CA GLY A 150 -25.03 -20.27 -21.36
C GLY A 150 -25.61 -18.96 -21.88
N ASP A 151 -25.90 -18.06 -20.96
CA ASP A 151 -26.41 -16.71 -21.25
C ASP A 151 -25.31 -15.69 -21.64
N LEU A 152 -24.02 -16.10 -21.70
CA LEU A 152 -22.95 -15.22 -22.18
C LEU A 152 -22.99 -15.04 -23.70
N GLY A 153 -23.61 -15.97 -24.44
CA GLY A 153 -23.72 -15.92 -25.90
C GLY A 153 -22.35 -15.78 -26.57
N ALA A 154 -22.25 -14.91 -27.57
CA ALA A 154 -21.00 -14.64 -28.28
C ALA A 154 -19.88 -14.10 -27.36
N PHE A 155 -20.18 -13.51 -26.19
CA PHE A 155 -19.13 -12.99 -25.30
C PHE A 155 -18.31 -14.07 -24.62
N ALA A 156 -18.79 -15.31 -24.62
CA ALA A 156 -18.09 -16.47 -24.08
C ALA A 156 -16.67 -16.61 -24.68
N VAL A 157 -16.47 -16.22 -25.95
CA VAL A 157 -15.16 -16.31 -26.61
C VAL A 157 -14.23 -15.14 -26.29
N SER A 158 -14.69 -14.09 -25.61
CA SER A 158 -13.93 -12.83 -25.50
C SER A 158 -12.64 -12.98 -24.72
N VAL A 159 -12.67 -13.69 -23.59
CA VAL A 159 -11.48 -14.00 -22.77
C VAL A 159 -10.45 -14.83 -23.55
N PRO A 160 -10.81 -16.01 -24.09
CA PRO A 160 -9.82 -16.82 -24.79
C PRO A 160 -9.23 -16.11 -26.02
N VAL A 161 -10.08 -15.41 -26.79
CA VAL A 161 -9.64 -14.73 -28.01
C VAL A 161 -8.78 -13.51 -27.70
N ALA A 162 -9.08 -12.75 -26.65
CA ALA A 162 -8.26 -11.61 -26.23
C ALA A 162 -6.85 -12.06 -25.81
N LEU A 163 -6.74 -13.09 -24.97
CA LEU A 163 -5.45 -13.66 -24.56
C LEU A 163 -4.67 -14.22 -25.77
N ALA A 164 -5.35 -14.88 -26.71
CA ALA A 164 -4.74 -15.38 -27.93
C ALA A 164 -4.39 -14.26 -28.95
N SER A 165 -4.85 -13.03 -28.73
CA SER A 165 -4.66 -11.87 -29.61
C SER A 165 -3.75 -10.80 -29.02
N LEU A 166 -2.99 -11.13 -27.99
CA LEU A 166 -1.92 -10.26 -27.51
C LEU A 166 -0.80 -10.16 -28.57
N GLY A 167 -0.25 -8.96 -28.74
CA GLY A 167 0.84 -8.68 -29.68
C GLY A 167 0.42 -8.60 -31.16
N VAL A 168 -0.88 -8.61 -31.46
CA VAL A 168 -1.38 -8.36 -32.82
C VAL A 168 -2.07 -7.00 -32.93
N THR A 169 -2.28 -6.54 -34.16
CA THR A 169 -2.98 -5.27 -34.43
C THR A 169 -4.46 -5.34 -34.01
N ASP A 170 -5.07 -4.18 -33.81
CA ASP A 170 -6.52 -4.09 -33.51
C ASP A 170 -7.37 -4.77 -34.60
N GLU A 171 -6.99 -4.63 -35.86
CA GLU A 171 -7.64 -5.30 -37.00
C GLU A 171 -7.61 -6.82 -36.85
N GLU A 172 -6.44 -7.39 -36.53
CA GLU A 172 -6.29 -8.83 -36.38
C GLU A 172 -7.01 -9.35 -35.12
N ALA A 173 -6.98 -8.60 -34.01
CA ALA A 173 -7.73 -8.93 -32.80
C ALA A 173 -9.24 -8.94 -33.05
N PHE A 174 -9.76 -7.92 -33.75
CA PHE A 174 -11.17 -7.83 -34.12
C PHE A 174 -11.57 -8.97 -35.08
N ARG A 175 -10.76 -9.23 -36.11
CA ARG A 175 -10.98 -10.31 -37.09
C ARG A 175 -11.07 -11.68 -36.42
N ARG A 176 -10.23 -11.94 -35.41
CA ARG A 176 -10.27 -13.17 -34.60
C ARG A 176 -11.53 -13.27 -33.76
N GLY A 177 -11.97 -12.17 -33.15
CA GLY A 177 -13.25 -12.10 -32.44
C GLY A 177 -14.44 -12.45 -33.34
N MET A 178 -14.49 -11.84 -34.52
CA MET A 178 -15.51 -12.11 -35.55
C MET A 178 -15.53 -13.59 -35.96
N SER A 179 -14.36 -14.12 -36.31
CA SER A 179 -14.23 -15.51 -36.77
C SER A 179 -14.62 -16.52 -35.68
N ALA A 180 -14.22 -16.26 -34.43
CA ALA A 180 -14.57 -17.12 -33.31
C ALA A 180 -16.08 -17.17 -33.03
N GLY A 181 -16.76 -16.01 -33.07
CA GLY A 181 -18.22 -15.96 -32.93
C GLY A 181 -18.94 -16.74 -34.03
N GLN A 182 -18.53 -16.57 -35.29
CA GLN A 182 -19.11 -17.27 -36.43
C GLN A 182 -18.87 -18.79 -36.40
N GLN A 183 -17.69 -19.23 -35.94
CA GLN A 183 -17.39 -20.65 -35.76
C GLN A 183 -18.29 -21.34 -34.74
N LEU A 184 -18.80 -20.59 -33.75
CA LEU A 184 -19.78 -21.07 -32.77
C LEU A 184 -21.23 -20.92 -33.25
N GLY A 185 -21.45 -20.46 -34.48
CA GLY A 185 -22.78 -20.34 -35.09
C GLY A 185 -23.54 -19.05 -34.74
N PHE A 186 -22.89 -18.06 -34.11
CA PHE A 186 -23.51 -16.77 -33.82
C PHE A 186 -23.64 -15.91 -35.08
N ALA A 187 -24.66 -15.05 -35.12
CA ALA A 187 -24.85 -14.13 -36.23
C ALA A 187 -23.66 -13.16 -36.36
N PRO A 188 -23.37 -12.60 -37.55
CA PRO A 188 -22.30 -11.61 -37.73
C PRO A 188 -22.39 -10.44 -36.74
N VAL A 189 -23.60 -9.98 -36.44
CA VAL A 189 -23.88 -8.89 -35.50
C VAL A 189 -23.55 -9.26 -34.05
N GLU A 190 -23.90 -10.47 -33.62
CA GLU A 190 -23.57 -10.97 -32.28
C GLU A 190 -22.06 -11.13 -32.11
N SER A 191 -21.41 -11.64 -33.16
CA SER A 191 -19.96 -11.78 -33.26
C SER A 191 -19.25 -10.43 -33.20
N ALA A 192 -19.83 -9.39 -33.81
CA ALA A 192 -19.27 -8.04 -33.81
C ALA A 192 -19.22 -7.43 -32.40
N GLY A 193 -20.26 -7.61 -31.58
CA GLY A 193 -20.24 -7.16 -30.19
C GLY A 193 -19.13 -7.82 -29.36
N ALA A 194 -18.93 -9.13 -29.53
CA ALA A 194 -17.83 -9.86 -28.89
C ALA A 194 -16.45 -9.41 -29.40
N ALA A 195 -16.33 -9.14 -30.70
CA ALA A 195 -15.09 -8.62 -31.31
C ALA A 195 -14.68 -7.25 -30.77
N VAL A 196 -15.64 -6.35 -30.51
CA VAL A 196 -15.38 -5.07 -29.84
C VAL A 196 -14.85 -5.29 -28.42
N LEU A 197 -15.44 -6.23 -27.66
CA LEU A 197 -14.94 -6.55 -26.32
C LEU A 197 -13.53 -7.14 -26.37
N VAL A 198 -13.25 -8.06 -27.31
CA VAL A 198 -11.91 -8.62 -27.54
C VAL A 198 -10.88 -7.52 -27.79
N LEU A 199 -11.15 -6.62 -28.74
CA LEU A 199 -10.25 -5.50 -29.06
C LEU A 199 -9.99 -4.64 -27.81
N SER A 200 -11.05 -4.33 -27.06
CA SER A 200 -10.96 -3.52 -25.85
C SER A 200 -10.12 -4.18 -24.75
N LEU A 201 -10.28 -5.50 -24.57
CA LEU A 201 -9.49 -6.29 -23.63
C LEU A 201 -8.03 -6.40 -24.08
N VAL A 202 -7.77 -6.64 -25.37
CA VAL A 202 -6.40 -6.68 -25.92
C VAL A 202 -5.69 -5.37 -25.63
N ARG A 203 -6.30 -4.22 -25.92
CA ARG A 203 -5.70 -2.91 -25.63
C ARG A 203 -5.48 -2.67 -24.13
N ALA A 204 -6.44 -3.05 -23.30
CA ALA A 204 -6.31 -2.90 -21.85
C ALA A 204 -5.17 -3.76 -21.28
N LEU A 205 -5.07 -5.01 -21.72
CA LEU A 205 -4.00 -5.92 -21.32
C LEU A 205 -2.65 -5.42 -21.82
N THR A 206 -2.59 -4.95 -23.07
CA THR A 206 -1.38 -4.55 -23.78
C THR A 206 -0.87 -3.20 -23.24
N ASP A 207 -1.55 -2.11 -23.55
CA ASP A 207 -1.04 -0.76 -23.26
C ASP A 207 -1.59 -0.17 -21.95
N GLY A 208 -2.58 -0.81 -21.33
CA GLY A 208 -3.34 -0.22 -20.21
C GLY A 208 -4.28 0.89 -20.64
N ASP A 209 -4.30 1.18 -21.94
CA ASP A 209 -5.10 2.22 -22.55
C ASP A 209 -6.52 1.69 -22.83
N GLN A 210 -7.48 2.15 -22.04
CA GLN A 210 -8.91 2.05 -22.36
C GLN A 210 -9.49 3.42 -22.72
N ASN A 211 -8.79 4.18 -23.56
CA ASN A 211 -9.35 5.40 -24.13
C ASN A 211 -10.55 5.05 -25.01
N LEU A 212 -11.73 5.36 -24.48
CA LEU A 212 -13.02 5.06 -25.11
C LEU A 212 -13.13 5.63 -26.52
N ILE A 213 -12.58 6.82 -26.77
CA ILE A 213 -12.58 7.47 -28.09
C ILE A 213 -11.79 6.64 -29.10
N ARG A 214 -10.61 6.14 -28.70
CA ARG A 214 -9.77 5.31 -29.57
C ARG A 214 -10.37 3.94 -29.78
N ILE A 215 -10.97 3.33 -28.75
CA ILE A 215 -11.63 2.03 -28.86
C ILE A 215 -12.81 2.13 -29.82
N ALA A 216 -13.64 3.17 -29.68
CA ALA A 216 -14.77 3.41 -30.55
C ALA A 216 -14.33 3.64 -32.00
N ALA A 217 -13.33 4.50 -32.23
CA ALA A 217 -12.82 4.78 -33.57
C ALA A 217 -12.28 3.52 -34.27
N SER A 218 -11.41 2.76 -33.60
CA SER A 218 -10.88 1.51 -34.16
C SER A 218 -11.98 0.48 -34.39
N SER A 219 -12.96 0.38 -33.49
CA SER A 219 -14.08 -0.55 -33.64
C SER A 219 -14.98 -0.19 -34.82
N ILE A 220 -15.31 1.10 -35.00
CA ILE A 220 -16.11 1.59 -36.13
C ILE A 220 -15.42 1.29 -37.46
N GLU A 221 -14.11 1.56 -37.55
CA GLU A 221 -13.33 1.26 -38.74
C GLU A 221 -13.40 -0.24 -39.11
N GLN A 222 -13.31 -1.13 -38.12
CA GLN A 222 -13.44 -2.56 -38.37
C GLN A 222 -14.86 -2.98 -38.75
N LEU A 223 -15.90 -2.40 -38.14
CA LEU A 223 -17.29 -2.67 -38.50
C LEU A 223 -17.58 -2.29 -39.96
N ASP A 224 -17.11 -1.11 -40.40
CA ASP A 224 -17.27 -0.63 -41.77
C ASP A 224 -16.61 -1.58 -42.79
N ARG A 225 -15.42 -2.11 -42.47
CA ARG A 225 -14.71 -3.09 -43.32
C ARG A 225 -15.46 -4.41 -43.46
N TRP A 226 -16.11 -4.87 -42.39
CA TRP A 226 -16.86 -6.14 -42.39
C TRP A 226 -18.30 -5.99 -42.92
N GLY A 227 -18.79 -4.76 -43.11
CA GLY A 227 -20.15 -4.51 -43.57
C GLY A 227 -21.22 -5.00 -42.58
N VAL A 228 -20.92 -4.98 -41.28
CA VAL A 228 -21.83 -5.42 -40.22
C VAL A 228 -22.28 -4.21 -39.42
N ASP A 229 -23.57 -3.87 -39.49
CA ASP A 229 -24.16 -2.84 -38.63
C ASP A 229 -25.58 -3.20 -38.21
N ASP A 230 -25.81 -3.17 -36.90
CA ASP A 230 -27.09 -3.39 -36.21
C ASP A 230 -27.30 -2.30 -35.14
N GLY A 231 -26.90 -1.07 -35.47
CA GLY A 231 -26.91 0.06 -34.54
C GLY A 231 -25.75 0.05 -33.54
N LEU A 232 -24.82 -0.92 -33.62
CA LEU A 232 -23.57 -0.91 -32.85
C LEU A 232 -22.69 0.27 -33.24
N ARG A 233 -22.61 0.60 -34.53
CA ARG A 233 -21.85 1.73 -35.05
C ARG A 233 -22.32 3.05 -34.43
N GLY A 234 -23.63 3.31 -34.50
CA GLY A 234 -24.24 4.52 -33.92
C GLY A 234 -24.06 4.64 -32.40
N ARG A 235 -24.12 3.51 -31.67
CA ARG A 235 -23.84 3.51 -30.22
C ARG A 235 -22.38 3.84 -29.91
N LEU A 236 -21.42 3.34 -30.70
CA LEU A 236 -20.00 3.65 -30.53
C LEU A 236 -19.70 5.12 -30.89
N GLU A 237 -20.34 5.66 -31.93
CA GLU A 237 -20.28 7.10 -32.26
C GLU A 237 -20.78 7.95 -31.09
N PHE A 238 -21.96 7.62 -30.55
CA PHE A 238 -22.51 8.27 -29.36
C PHE A 238 -21.54 8.22 -28.17
N LEU A 239 -20.92 7.07 -27.88
CA LEU A 239 -19.93 6.95 -26.80
C LEU A 239 -18.70 7.82 -27.04
N ALA A 240 -18.18 7.85 -28.28
CA ALA A 240 -17.00 8.64 -28.62
C ALA A 240 -17.29 10.14 -28.51
N GLU A 241 -18.46 10.60 -28.97
CA GLU A 241 -18.90 11.99 -28.84
C GLU A 241 -19.07 12.38 -27.38
N ASN A 242 -19.77 11.55 -26.61
CA ASN A 242 -19.97 11.76 -25.18
C ASN A 242 -18.64 11.84 -24.41
N ALA A 243 -17.69 10.95 -24.74
CA ALA A 243 -16.36 10.95 -24.17
C ALA A 243 -15.52 12.18 -24.58
N ARG A 244 -15.64 12.66 -25.82
CA ARG A 244 -14.96 13.88 -26.31
C ARG A 244 -15.49 15.14 -25.65
N ALA A 245 -16.80 15.23 -25.46
CA ALA A 245 -17.44 16.35 -24.79
C ALA A 245 -17.16 16.36 -23.27
N ALA A 246 -16.61 15.26 -22.73
CA ALA A 246 -16.51 15.00 -21.29
C ALA A 246 -17.86 15.11 -20.54
N GLU A 247 -18.97 15.05 -21.28
CA GLU A 247 -20.31 15.19 -20.74
C GLU A 247 -20.76 13.87 -20.13
N LYS A 248 -20.79 13.78 -18.81
CA LYS A 248 -21.31 12.62 -18.10
C LYS A 248 -22.85 12.68 -18.06
N LEU A 249 -23.52 12.39 -19.18
CA LEU A 249 -24.98 12.32 -19.27
C LEU A 249 -25.59 11.60 -18.05
N PRO A 250 -26.78 12.01 -17.58
CA PRO A 250 -27.50 11.26 -16.56
C PRO A 250 -27.49 9.77 -16.89
N LEU A 251 -27.18 8.94 -15.88
CA LEU A 251 -26.94 7.51 -16.11
C LEU A 251 -28.14 6.86 -16.83
N GLU A 252 -29.35 7.19 -16.41
CA GLU A 252 -30.59 6.68 -17.00
C GLU A 252 -30.73 7.07 -18.48
N GLU A 253 -30.42 8.31 -18.83
CA GLU A 253 -30.50 8.82 -20.20
C GLU A 253 -29.47 8.15 -21.11
N ALA A 254 -28.21 8.05 -20.65
CA ALA A 254 -27.18 7.35 -21.40
C ALA A 254 -27.53 5.86 -21.61
N LEU A 255 -28.07 5.19 -20.58
CA LEU A 255 -28.45 3.79 -20.68
C LEU A 255 -29.71 3.57 -21.53
N ALA A 256 -30.63 4.54 -21.58
CA ALA A 256 -31.77 4.52 -22.49
C ALA A 256 -31.31 4.57 -23.96
N THR A 257 -30.37 5.46 -24.28
CA THR A 257 -29.79 5.59 -25.63
C THR A 257 -28.98 4.35 -26.02
N LEU A 258 -28.20 3.78 -25.11
CA LEU A 258 -27.42 2.56 -25.38
C LEU A 258 -28.29 1.30 -25.51
N GLY A 259 -29.56 1.34 -25.11
CA GLY A 259 -30.50 0.23 -25.19
C GLY A 259 -30.37 -0.80 -24.06
N GLY A 260 -31.24 -1.81 -24.04
CA GLY A 260 -31.27 -2.86 -23.02
C GLY A 260 -30.30 -4.02 -23.26
N GLY A 261 -30.00 -4.81 -22.23
CA GLY A 261 -29.03 -5.93 -22.28
C GLY A 261 -29.45 -7.16 -23.11
N SER A 262 -30.43 -7.03 -24.00
CA SER A 262 -30.95 -8.10 -24.87
C SER A 262 -30.18 -8.27 -26.18
N SER A 263 -29.27 -7.34 -26.51
CA SER A 263 -28.40 -7.43 -27.70
C SER A 263 -26.93 -7.34 -27.32
N SER A 264 -26.07 -8.01 -28.08
CA SER A 264 -24.61 -7.94 -27.91
C SER A 264 -24.11 -6.49 -28.00
N ALA A 265 -24.67 -5.72 -28.94
CA ALA A 265 -24.30 -4.34 -29.15
C ALA A 265 -24.56 -3.47 -27.91
N ALA A 266 -25.73 -3.59 -27.29
CA ALA A 266 -26.05 -2.86 -26.07
C ALA A 266 -25.18 -3.28 -24.87
N VAL A 267 -24.93 -4.59 -24.70
CA VAL A 267 -24.09 -5.11 -23.62
C VAL A 267 -22.67 -4.53 -23.67
N VAL A 268 -22.00 -4.60 -24.83
CA VAL A 268 -20.62 -4.13 -24.94
C VAL A 268 -20.51 -2.61 -24.80
N THR A 269 -21.44 -1.85 -25.38
CA THR A 269 -21.39 -0.38 -25.30
C THR A 269 -21.72 0.13 -23.90
N ARG A 270 -22.63 -0.54 -23.18
CA ARG A 270 -22.90 -0.23 -21.76
C ARG A 270 -21.69 -0.56 -20.89
N ALA A 271 -21.04 -1.69 -21.11
CA ALA A 271 -19.85 -2.05 -20.35
C ALA A 271 -18.72 -1.03 -20.55
N LEU A 272 -18.46 -0.65 -21.81
CA LEU A 272 -17.50 0.40 -22.14
C LEU A 272 -17.84 1.74 -21.46
N TYR A 273 -19.12 2.15 -21.50
CA TYR A 273 -19.57 3.38 -20.85
C TYR A 273 -19.43 3.34 -19.33
N LEU A 274 -19.89 2.27 -18.68
CA LEU A 274 -19.89 2.13 -17.23
C LEU A 274 -18.47 2.08 -16.67
N THR A 275 -17.58 1.30 -17.29
CA THR A 275 -16.16 1.24 -16.92
C THR A 275 -15.47 2.59 -17.14
N TRP A 276 -15.77 3.29 -18.23
CA TRP A 276 -15.27 4.65 -18.47
C TRP A 276 -15.78 5.67 -17.45
N ARG A 277 -17.08 5.63 -17.11
CA ARG A 277 -17.74 6.61 -16.23
C ARG A 277 -17.32 6.48 -14.76
N PHE A 278 -17.26 5.24 -14.25
CA PHE A 278 -17.17 4.95 -12.82
C PHE A 278 -15.78 4.54 -12.31
N GLY A 279 -14.84 4.18 -13.20
CA GLY A 279 -13.44 3.98 -12.80
C GLY A 279 -13.18 2.77 -11.87
N PRO A 280 -12.04 2.76 -11.14
CA PRO A 280 -11.37 1.54 -10.65
C PRO A 280 -11.89 0.92 -9.33
N ASP A 281 -13.15 1.11 -8.94
CA ASP A 281 -13.62 0.70 -7.59
C ASP A 281 -14.69 -0.42 -7.60
N GLY A 282 -14.83 -1.17 -8.70
CA GLY A 282 -15.89 -2.18 -8.83
C GLY A 282 -17.32 -1.62 -8.91
N ARG A 283 -17.45 -0.30 -9.12
CA ARG A 283 -18.74 0.42 -9.19
C ARG A 283 -19.45 0.18 -10.52
N ALA A 284 -18.72 -0.04 -11.60
CA ALA A 284 -19.30 -0.29 -12.92
C ALA A 284 -20.18 -1.56 -12.90
N GLU A 285 -19.74 -2.57 -12.16
CA GLU A 285 -20.38 -3.86 -11.95
C GLU A 285 -21.62 -3.72 -11.09
N LEU A 286 -21.55 -2.97 -9.98
CA LEU A 286 -22.73 -2.65 -9.16
C LEU A 286 -23.80 -1.91 -9.96
N HIS A 287 -23.40 -0.91 -10.75
CA HIS A 287 -24.32 -0.16 -11.59
C HIS A 287 -24.87 -1.01 -12.73
N ALA A 288 -24.06 -1.87 -13.35
CA ALA A 288 -24.51 -2.82 -14.36
C ALA A 288 -25.58 -3.76 -13.79
N SER A 289 -25.37 -4.27 -12.57
CA SER A 289 -26.32 -5.15 -11.88
C SER A 289 -27.59 -4.43 -11.41
N SER A 290 -27.53 -3.13 -11.13
CA SER A 290 -28.69 -2.35 -10.66
C SER A 290 -29.73 -2.02 -11.73
N VAL A 291 -29.37 -2.15 -13.01
CA VAL A 291 -30.26 -1.83 -14.13
C VAL A 291 -30.91 -3.13 -14.59
N GLU A 292 -32.23 -3.12 -14.85
CA GLU A 292 -33.17 -4.25 -15.04
C GLU A 292 -32.75 -5.45 -15.93
N ASN A 293 -31.54 -5.48 -16.50
CA ASN A 293 -31.01 -6.63 -17.21
C ASN A 293 -29.47 -6.64 -17.26
N GLY A 294 -28.89 -7.75 -16.80
CA GLY A 294 -27.73 -8.35 -17.44
C GLY A 294 -26.54 -8.58 -16.52
N SER A 295 -26.53 -9.72 -15.82
CA SER A 295 -25.30 -10.34 -15.32
C SER A 295 -24.19 -10.39 -16.39
N THR A 296 -24.54 -10.46 -17.68
CA THR A 296 -23.59 -10.38 -18.80
C THR A 296 -22.90 -9.01 -18.92
N THR A 297 -23.64 -7.90 -18.71
CA THR A 297 -23.06 -6.54 -18.68
C THR A 297 -22.15 -6.38 -17.47
N ALA A 298 -22.54 -6.91 -16.31
CA ALA A 298 -21.72 -6.89 -15.10
C ALA A 298 -20.43 -7.71 -15.27
N VAL A 299 -20.50 -8.88 -15.92
CA VAL A 299 -19.32 -9.66 -16.33
C VAL A 299 -18.42 -8.85 -17.25
N ALA A 300 -18.97 -8.22 -18.30
CA ALA A 300 -18.19 -7.43 -19.24
C ALA A 300 -17.52 -6.21 -18.56
N CYS A 301 -18.22 -5.52 -17.65
CA CYS A 301 -17.63 -4.46 -16.81
C CYS A 301 -16.47 -5.01 -15.98
N GLY A 302 -16.68 -6.13 -15.30
CA GLY A 302 -15.67 -6.83 -14.51
C GLY A 302 -14.40 -7.16 -15.29
N LEU A 303 -14.58 -7.76 -16.47
CA LEU A 303 -13.48 -8.07 -17.39
C LEU A 303 -12.70 -6.80 -17.76
N LEU A 304 -13.39 -5.73 -18.15
CA LEU A 304 -12.76 -4.46 -18.56
C LEU A 304 -12.07 -3.74 -17.39
N THR A 305 -12.72 -3.61 -16.24
CA THR A 305 -12.17 -3.01 -15.02
C THR A 305 -10.91 -3.74 -14.59
N GLY A 306 -10.97 -5.08 -14.56
CA GLY A 306 -9.85 -5.93 -14.20
C GLY A 306 -8.70 -5.91 -15.21
N ALA A 307 -9.00 -5.92 -16.50
CA ALA A 307 -7.98 -5.82 -17.56
C ALA A 307 -7.27 -4.46 -17.54
N ARG A 308 -7.93 -3.39 -17.10
CA ARG A 308 -7.32 -2.06 -17.03
C ARG A 308 -6.51 -1.84 -15.75
N HIS A 309 -7.09 -2.22 -14.63
CA HIS A 309 -6.62 -1.81 -13.30
C HIS A 309 -6.06 -2.97 -12.46
N GLY A 310 -6.07 -4.19 -13.00
CA GLY A 310 -5.67 -5.39 -12.27
C GLY A 310 -6.64 -5.74 -11.15
N SER A 311 -6.27 -6.76 -10.37
CA SER A 311 -7.12 -7.23 -9.27
C SER A 311 -7.28 -6.21 -8.13
N GLY A 312 -6.39 -5.21 -8.05
CA GLY A 312 -6.43 -4.12 -7.07
C GLY A 312 -7.67 -3.22 -7.19
N ALA A 313 -8.34 -3.22 -8.34
CA ALA A 313 -9.58 -2.47 -8.59
C ALA A 313 -10.79 -2.97 -7.78
N PHE A 314 -10.66 -4.13 -7.14
CA PHE A 314 -11.75 -4.75 -6.41
C PHE A 314 -11.43 -4.79 -4.91
N PRO A 315 -12.37 -4.38 -4.04
CA PRO A 315 -12.21 -4.48 -2.59
C PRO A 315 -11.75 -5.89 -2.17
N LEU A 316 -10.73 -5.96 -1.31
CA LEU A 316 -10.16 -7.23 -0.88
C LEU A 316 -11.22 -8.18 -0.28
N LEU A 317 -12.20 -7.61 0.43
CA LEU A 317 -13.31 -8.34 1.02
C LEU A 317 -14.18 -9.03 -0.04
N TRP A 318 -14.33 -8.47 -1.24
CA TRP A 318 -15.08 -9.09 -2.33
C TRP A 318 -14.30 -10.21 -2.97
N ARG A 319 -13.01 -9.99 -3.23
CA ARG A 319 -12.10 -11.00 -3.79
C ARG A 319 -12.02 -12.26 -2.91
N ARG A 320 -11.97 -12.09 -1.59
CA ARG A 320 -11.95 -13.20 -0.61
C ARG A 320 -13.26 -13.98 -0.49
N LYS A 321 -14.39 -13.38 -0.91
CA LYS A 321 -15.71 -14.01 -0.85
C LYS A 321 -16.08 -14.75 -2.14
N LEU A 322 -15.22 -14.70 -3.17
CA LEU A 322 -15.47 -15.36 -4.46
C LEU A 322 -15.24 -16.88 -4.33
N ALA A 323 -16.27 -17.68 -4.61
CA ALA A 323 -16.17 -19.14 -4.53
C ALA A 323 -15.14 -19.74 -5.51
N THR A 324 -14.83 -19.03 -6.60
CA THR A 324 -13.88 -19.43 -7.64
C THR A 324 -12.49 -18.83 -7.47
N ALA A 325 -12.23 -18.12 -6.36
CA ALA A 325 -10.91 -17.53 -6.08
C ALA A 325 -9.78 -18.57 -6.16
N GLN A 326 -10.00 -19.78 -5.63
CA GLN A 326 -9.04 -20.87 -5.69
C GLN A 326 -8.75 -21.36 -7.12
N LYS A 327 -9.75 -21.39 -8.01
CA LYS A 327 -9.53 -21.81 -9.42
C LYS A 327 -8.79 -20.74 -10.22
N ILE A 328 -9.09 -19.47 -9.96
CA ILE A 328 -8.36 -18.34 -10.56
C ILE A 328 -6.89 -18.36 -10.09
N GLU A 329 -6.67 -18.75 -8.83
CA GLU A 329 -5.35 -18.98 -8.27
C GLU A 329 -4.63 -20.16 -8.94
N GLU A 330 -5.30 -21.30 -9.16
CA GLU A 330 -4.73 -22.44 -9.89
C GLU A 330 -4.29 -22.06 -11.32
N LEU A 331 -5.05 -21.20 -12.02
CA LEU A 331 -4.73 -20.74 -13.37
C LEU A 331 -3.60 -19.71 -13.45
N SER A 332 -3.26 -19.09 -12.33
CA SER A 332 -2.31 -17.99 -12.29
C SER A 332 -0.91 -18.41 -12.71
N SER A 333 -0.47 -19.62 -12.32
CA SER A 333 0.86 -20.13 -12.67
C SER A 333 1.04 -20.28 -14.18
N ASP A 334 0.02 -20.83 -14.87
CA ASP A 334 0.04 -21.03 -16.32
C ASP A 334 -0.02 -19.70 -17.09
N LEU A 335 -0.81 -18.74 -16.59
CA LEU A 335 -0.87 -17.38 -17.15
C LEU A 335 0.46 -16.64 -16.97
N PHE A 336 1.11 -16.80 -15.81
CA PHE A 336 2.39 -16.17 -15.51
C PHE A 336 3.50 -16.67 -16.44
N GLU A 337 3.62 -17.99 -16.62
CA GLU A 337 4.64 -18.59 -17.48
C GLU A 337 4.56 -18.07 -18.93
N LYS A 338 3.35 -17.80 -19.42
CA LYS A 338 3.11 -17.43 -20.83
C LYS A 338 3.01 -15.94 -21.10
N PHE A 339 2.57 -15.15 -20.11
CA PHE A 339 2.37 -13.70 -20.28
C PHE A 339 3.35 -12.85 -19.45
N GLY A 340 4.07 -13.44 -18.50
CA GLY A 340 5.02 -12.78 -17.61
C GLY A 340 6.47 -12.80 -18.06
N THR A 341 6.81 -13.45 -19.19
CA THR A 341 8.19 -13.51 -19.70
C THR A 341 8.50 -12.32 -20.61
N PRO A 342 9.57 -11.54 -20.34
CA PRO A 342 9.92 -10.38 -21.16
C PRO A 342 10.51 -10.78 -22.52
N GLU A 343 10.08 -10.10 -23.60
CA GLU A 343 10.86 -10.03 -24.84
C GLU A 343 11.93 -8.93 -24.72
N PRO A 344 13.16 -9.15 -25.24
CA PRO A 344 14.23 -8.16 -25.10
C PRO A 344 14.14 -7.11 -26.21
N ALA A 345 13.76 -5.87 -25.88
CA ALA A 345 14.02 -4.73 -26.77
C ALA A 345 14.05 -3.35 -26.07
N GLY A 346 15.20 -2.68 -26.23
CA GLY A 346 15.31 -1.24 -26.49
C GLY A 346 14.97 -0.26 -25.36
N ALA A 347 16.01 0.20 -24.65
CA ALA A 347 15.91 1.21 -23.60
C ALA A 347 15.31 2.55 -24.09
N ALA A 348 14.17 2.93 -23.49
CA ALA A 348 13.69 4.30 -23.37
C ALA A 348 13.99 4.82 -21.94
N PRO A 349 14.10 6.14 -21.71
CA PRO A 349 14.60 6.67 -20.45
C PRO A 349 13.62 6.40 -19.30
N ALA A 350 14.15 5.92 -18.18
CA ALA A 350 13.41 5.37 -17.05
C ALA A 350 12.48 6.41 -16.36
N GLU A 351 11.19 6.07 -16.26
CA GLU A 351 10.31 6.69 -15.27
C GLU A 351 10.70 6.24 -13.84
N PRO A 352 10.52 7.10 -12.83
CA PRO A 352 10.96 6.79 -11.47
C PRO A 352 10.22 5.58 -10.89
N THR A 353 10.97 4.64 -10.32
CA THR A 353 10.47 3.41 -9.66
C THR A 353 9.33 3.75 -8.69
N PRO A 354 8.24 2.96 -8.58
CA PRO A 354 7.20 3.18 -7.57
C PRO A 354 7.77 3.19 -6.14
N VAL A 355 7.13 3.95 -5.24
CA VAL A 355 7.52 4.04 -3.82
C VAL A 355 6.98 2.82 -3.07
N ASP A 356 7.85 1.86 -2.76
CA ASP A 356 7.51 0.63 -2.04
C ASP A 356 7.59 0.79 -0.51
N ALA A 357 7.17 -0.23 0.26
CA ALA A 357 7.16 -0.17 1.72
C ALA A 357 8.54 0.07 2.34
N HIS A 358 9.63 -0.42 1.71
CA HIS A 358 10.99 -0.18 2.18
C HIS A 358 11.35 1.29 2.00
N GLU A 359 11.09 1.82 0.81
CA GLU A 359 11.35 3.21 0.47
C GLU A 359 10.54 4.16 1.36
N ARG A 360 9.27 3.83 1.66
CA ARG A 360 8.41 4.58 2.58
C ARG A 360 8.93 4.59 4.01
N PHE A 361 9.35 3.44 4.55
CA PHE A 361 9.86 3.38 5.91
C PHE A 361 11.22 4.07 6.06
N VAL A 362 12.14 3.83 5.12
CA VAL A 362 13.42 4.57 5.06
C VAL A 362 13.15 6.07 4.91
N GLY A 363 12.17 6.44 4.09
CA GLY A 363 11.72 7.82 3.91
C GLY A 363 11.21 8.42 5.20
N SER A 364 10.38 7.71 5.96
CA SER A 364 9.90 8.13 7.27
C SER A 364 11.04 8.43 8.24
N MET A 365 12.04 7.55 8.32
CA MET A 365 13.18 7.74 9.23
C MET A 365 14.09 8.90 8.79
N LEU A 366 14.46 8.97 7.50
CA LEU A 366 15.34 10.02 6.98
C LEU A 366 14.67 11.39 6.96
N ALA A 367 13.41 11.48 6.52
CA ALA A 367 12.68 12.74 6.50
C ALA A 367 12.36 13.21 7.92
N GLY A 368 12.13 12.29 8.86
CA GLY A 368 12.04 12.61 10.29
C GLY A 368 13.32 13.29 10.79
N ALA A 369 14.47 12.64 10.60
CA ALA A 369 15.76 13.22 11.00
C ALA A 369 16.05 14.55 10.29
N MET A 370 15.63 14.70 9.03
CA MET A 370 15.76 15.97 8.30
C MET A 370 14.85 17.07 8.87
N GLY A 371 13.62 16.72 9.27
CA GLY A 371 12.69 17.64 9.91
C GLY A 371 13.19 18.12 11.27
N ASP A 372 13.75 17.21 12.07
CA ASP A 372 14.47 17.55 13.30
C ASP A 372 15.60 18.55 13.02
N ALA A 373 16.53 18.21 12.12
CA ALA A 373 17.68 19.06 11.83
C ALA A 373 17.32 20.44 11.25
N LEU A 374 16.23 20.55 10.48
CA LEU A 374 15.67 21.84 10.05
C LEU A 374 15.21 22.67 11.24
N GLY A 375 14.46 22.05 12.16
CA GLY A 375 13.90 22.73 13.32
C GLY A 375 14.95 23.07 14.38
N PHE A 376 16.00 22.26 14.54
CA PHE A 376 17.01 22.43 15.58
C PHE A 376 17.80 23.74 15.46
N GLY A 377 18.06 24.18 14.23
CA GLY A 377 18.74 25.47 13.98
C GLY A 377 17.95 26.70 14.45
N ILE A 378 16.64 26.57 14.63
CA ILE A 378 15.71 27.66 14.97
C ILE A 378 14.88 27.39 16.23
N GLU A 379 15.24 26.36 16.99
CA GLU A 379 14.46 25.93 18.15
C GLU A 379 14.23 27.10 19.12
N PHE A 380 12.97 27.28 19.53
CA PHE A 380 12.51 28.34 20.43
C PHE A 380 12.64 29.79 19.92
N HIS A 381 13.07 30.02 18.68
CA HIS A 381 12.91 31.34 18.07
C HIS A 381 11.41 31.63 17.87
N ASP A 382 11.02 32.89 18.10
CA ASP A 382 9.71 33.36 17.68
C ASP A 382 9.71 33.71 16.19
N ILE A 383 8.53 33.76 15.57
CA ILE A 383 8.41 34.04 14.14
C ILE A 383 9.09 35.37 13.71
N PRO A 384 8.98 36.48 14.47
CA PRO A 384 9.76 37.67 14.18
C PRO A 384 11.27 37.44 14.12
N THR A 385 11.83 36.63 15.03
CA THR A 385 13.26 36.28 15.05
C THR A 385 13.63 35.37 13.89
N ILE A 386 12.81 34.36 13.57
CA ILE A 386 13.03 33.48 12.42
C ILE A 386 13.05 34.32 11.13
N ARG A 387 12.07 35.19 10.93
CA ARG A 387 11.99 36.07 9.75
C ARG A 387 13.17 37.06 9.69
N ARG A 388 13.64 37.56 10.83
CA ARG A 388 14.81 38.45 10.90
C ARG A 388 16.08 37.72 10.48
N ASN A 389 16.25 36.47 10.90
CA ASN A 389 17.47 35.71 10.68
C ASN A 389 17.51 35.01 9.31
N HIS A 390 16.35 34.67 8.74
CA HIS A 390 16.23 33.85 7.53
C HIS A 390 15.47 34.53 6.37
N GLY A 391 14.94 35.74 6.59
CA GLY A 391 14.18 36.51 5.60
C GLY A 391 12.67 36.39 5.75
N GLY A 392 11.92 37.17 4.95
CA GLY A 392 10.45 37.27 5.10
C GLY A 392 9.68 35.96 4.96
N ALA A 393 10.23 35.00 4.21
CA ALA A 393 9.67 33.66 4.03
C ALA A 393 9.98 32.68 5.19
N GLY A 394 10.77 33.10 6.19
CA GLY A 394 11.28 32.22 7.23
C GLY A 394 12.42 31.32 6.74
N LEU A 395 12.61 30.18 7.40
CA LEU A 395 13.60 29.17 7.04
C LEU A 395 13.22 28.53 5.69
N THR A 396 14.17 28.46 4.75
CA THR A 396 13.97 27.87 3.40
C THR A 396 14.96 26.75 3.07
N SER A 397 15.94 26.52 3.95
CA SER A 397 16.96 25.47 3.87
C SER A 397 17.51 25.16 5.27
N PRO A 398 18.16 23.99 5.48
CA PRO A 398 18.79 23.63 6.75
C PRO A 398 19.81 24.66 7.21
N VAL A 399 19.88 24.87 8.53
CA VAL A 399 20.94 25.65 9.16
C VAL A 399 22.15 24.75 9.33
N LEU A 400 23.27 25.10 8.69
CA LEU A 400 24.49 24.32 8.74
C LEU A 400 25.42 24.84 9.84
N ARG A 401 25.99 23.92 10.61
CA ARG A 401 27.10 24.17 11.54
C ARG A 401 28.26 23.28 11.12
N ASP A 402 29.39 23.90 10.80
CA ASP A 402 30.56 23.23 10.23
C ASP A 402 30.24 22.39 8.99
N GLY A 403 29.31 22.88 8.16
CA GLY A 403 28.87 22.22 6.92
C GLY A 403 27.82 21.12 7.10
N VAL A 404 27.34 20.88 8.32
CA VAL A 404 26.41 19.80 8.66
C VAL A 404 25.10 20.35 9.24
N ALA A 405 23.97 19.79 8.81
CA ALA A 405 22.66 20.00 9.44
C ALA A 405 22.55 19.07 10.65
N GLN A 406 22.72 19.63 11.85
CA GLN A 406 22.78 18.88 13.11
C GLN A 406 21.39 18.41 13.56
N VAL A 407 21.30 17.19 14.07
CA VAL A 407 20.07 16.62 14.66
C VAL A 407 20.00 16.88 16.18
N SER A 408 18.80 16.84 16.77
CA SER A 408 18.58 16.99 18.20
C SER A 408 18.52 15.64 18.95
N ASP A 409 18.14 15.67 20.24
CA ASP A 409 17.75 14.48 21.00
C ASP A 409 16.57 13.73 20.38
N ASP A 410 15.72 14.38 19.58
CA ASP A 410 14.58 13.79 18.88
C ASP A 410 15.05 12.64 17.97
N THR A 411 15.99 12.90 17.05
CA THR A 411 16.55 11.85 16.18
C THR A 411 17.33 10.80 16.98
N GLN A 412 18.14 11.21 17.97
CA GLN A 412 18.90 10.26 18.77
C GLN A 412 17.98 9.27 19.48
N MET A 413 16.94 9.76 20.16
CA MET A 413 15.97 8.90 20.83
C MET A 413 15.15 8.07 19.83
N MET A 414 14.80 8.59 18.66
CA MET A 414 14.16 7.81 17.59
C MET A 414 15.02 6.61 17.17
N LEU A 415 16.33 6.79 17.02
CA LEU A 415 17.26 5.70 16.70
C LEU A 415 17.32 4.66 17.82
N PHE A 416 17.39 5.07 19.09
CA PHE A 416 17.34 4.14 20.21
C PHE A 416 15.98 3.43 20.36
N THR A 417 14.86 4.07 20.01
CA THR A 417 13.56 3.37 19.92
C THR A 417 13.64 2.27 18.85
N LEU A 418 14.15 2.60 17.66
CA LEU A 418 14.22 1.65 16.55
C LEU A 418 15.13 0.46 16.88
N GLU A 419 16.30 0.71 17.46
CA GLU A 419 17.21 -0.36 17.91
C GLU A 419 16.58 -1.18 19.04
N GLY A 420 15.90 -0.55 20.00
CA GLY A 420 15.19 -1.26 21.08
C GLY A 420 14.10 -2.19 20.53
N LEU A 421 13.39 -1.79 19.48
CA LEU A 421 12.42 -2.63 18.78
C LEU A 421 13.08 -3.82 18.08
N ILE A 422 14.22 -3.61 17.40
CA ILE A 422 15.00 -4.70 16.78
C ILE A 422 15.43 -5.71 17.86
N ARG A 423 16.00 -5.24 18.97
CA ARG A 423 16.42 -6.09 20.09
C ARG A 423 15.26 -6.84 20.71
N ALA A 424 14.12 -6.17 20.93
CA ALA A 424 12.90 -6.81 21.39
C ALA A 424 12.41 -7.92 20.45
N HIS A 425 12.51 -7.72 19.14
CA HIS A 425 12.14 -8.74 18.17
C HIS A 425 13.12 -9.92 18.18
N VAL A 426 14.44 -9.66 18.29
CA VAL A 426 15.45 -10.70 18.49
C VAL A 426 15.18 -11.51 19.76
N ALA A 427 14.92 -10.84 20.89
CA ALA A 427 14.59 -11.45 22.17
C ALA A 427 13.36 -12.37 22.05
N ARG A 428 12.30 -11.86 21.41
CA ARG A 428 11.06 -12.59 21.14
C ARG A 428 11.28 -13.86 20.33
N ARG A 429 12.18 -13.83 19.34
CA ARG A 429 12.50 -15.02 18.52
C ARG A 429 13.30 -16.06 19.31
N ILE A 430 14.20 -15.62 20.19
CA ILE A 430 15.04 -16.51 21.02
C ILE A 430 14.24 -17.12 22.17
N ASN A 431 13.44 -16.32 22.87
CA ASN A 431 12.62 -16.74 24.00
C ASN A 431 11.17 -16.22 23.87
N PRO A 432 10.24 -17.00 23.29
CA PRO A 432 8.90 -16.55 22.92
C PRO A 432 7.91 -16.49 24.11
N THR A 433 8.35 -15.91 25.23
CA THR A 433 7.55 -15.80 26.47
C THR A 433 6.74 -14.52 26.55
N ASP A 434 7.19 -13.42 25.93
CA ASP A 434 6.55 -12.10 25.95
C ASP A 434 6.51 -11.42 24.56
N ASN A 435 5.49 -10.60 24.31
CA ASN A 435 5.27 -9.83 23.08
C ASN A 435 5.35 -8.31 23.32
N ASP A 436 5.84 -7.86 24.47
CA ASP A 436 5.97 -6.44 24.81
C ASP A 436 7.37 -5.91 24.45
N PRO A 437 7.51 -4.87 23.61
CA PRO A 437 8.81 -4.28 23.29
C PRO A 437 9.33 -3.33 24.40
N VAL A 438 8.48 -2.94 25.34
CA VAL A 438 8.77 -1.88 26.31
C VAL A 438 10.02 -2.15 27.16
N PRO A 439 10.28 -3.37 27.67
CA PRO A 439 11.48 -3.62 28.47
C PRO A 439 12.79 -3.38 27.72
N GLU A 440 12.85 -3.78 26.46
CA GLU A 440 14.03 -3.65 25.60
C GLU A 440 14.21 -2.21 25.10
N VAL A 441 13.10 -1.52 24.83
CA VAL A 441 13.12 -0.08 24.54
C VAL A 441 13.55 0.72 25.79
N GLN A 442 13.17 0.30 27.01
CA GLN A 442 13.67 0.89 28.25
C GLN A 442 15.20 0.71 28.37
N HIS A 443 15.73 -0.47 28.05
CA HIS A 443 17.17 -0.70 28.00
C HIS A 443 17.85 0.21 26.98
N ALA A 444 17.29 0.32 25.76
CA ALA A 444 17.80 1.21 24.73
C ALA A 444 17.80 2.68 25.18
N TYR A 445 16.79 3.14 25.93
CA TYR A 445 16.77 4.49 26.47
C TYR A 445 17.81 4.73 27.57
N GLN A 446 18.17 3.72 28.38
CA GLN A 446 19.31 3.87 29.30
C GLN A 446 20.65 3.97 28.56
N ARG A 447 20.77 3.27 27.43
CA ARG A 447 21.93 3.38 26.54
C ARG A 447 21.99 4.77 25.88
N TRP A 448 20.85 5.31 25.44
CA TRP A 448 20.78 6.72 25.04
C TRP A 448 21.20 7.65 26.18
N PHE A 449 20.69 7.46 27.40
CA PHE A 449 20.99 8.34 28.52
C PHE A 449 22.50 8.38 28.84
N HIS A 450 23.19 7.24 28.68
CA HIS A 450 24.65 7.17 28.77
C HIS A 450 25.36 8.09 27.75
N THR A 451 24.87 8.17 26.51
CA THR A 451 25.44 9.07 25.49
C THR A 451 25.30 10.56 25.83
N GLN A 452 24.49 10.91 26.83
CA GLN A 452 24.23 12.28 27.25
C GLN A 452 25.08 12.69 28.46
N ASP A 453 26.36 12.31 28.46
CA ASP A 453 27.36 12.56 29.51
C ASP A 453 27.05 11.93 30.90
N GLU A 454 26.26 10.86 30.94
CA GLU A 454 26.01 10.10 32.17
C GLU A 454 26.84 8.82 32.23
N LEU A 455 27.44 8.53 33.39
CA LEU A 455 28.20 7.29 33.57
C LEU A 455 27.26 6.07 33.55
N TRP A 456 27.61 5.04 32.78
CA TRP A 456 26.82 3.82 32.66
C TRP A 456 26.50 3.17 34.01
N GLU A 457 27.45 3.17 34.94
CA GLU A 457 27.27 2.68 36.32
C GLU A 457 26.12 3.38 37.07
N ARG A 458 25.76 4.60 36.67
CA ARG A 458 24.69 5.40 37.28
C ARG A 458 23.39 5.34 36.48
N CYS A 459 23.48 5.39 35.15
CA CYS A 459 22.30 5.48 34.29
C CYS A 459 21.81 4.12 33.77
N GLY A 460 22.63 3.06 33.81
CA GLY A 460 22.26 1.74 33.32
C GLY A 460 21.26 0.99 34.21
N GLY A 461 21.02 1.43 35.45
CA GLY A 461 20.04 0.80 36.34
C GLY A 461 20.31 -0.69 36.58
N PRO A 462 19.31 -1.58 36.47
CA PRO A 462 19.53 -3.01 36.66
C PRO A 462 20.49 -3.61 35.61
N TYR A 463 20.59 -3.02 34.42
CA TYR A 463 21.46 -3.49 33.34
C TYR A 463 22.95 -3.36 33.69
N ALA A 464 23.33 -2.29 34.41
CA ALA A 464 24.70 -2.04 34.84
C ALA A 464 25.24 -3.06 35.86
N GLN A 465 24.35 -3.85 36.47
CA GLN A 465 24.76 -4.94 37.38
C GLN A 465 25.32 -6.15 36.62
N HIS A 466 24.94 -6.31 35.36
CA HIS A 466 25.34 -7.44 34.52
C HIS A 466 26.30 -7.03 33.39
N LEU A 467 26.27 -5.75 32.99
CA LEU A 467 27.08 -5.19 31.92
C LEU A 467 27.94 -4.03 32.46
N GLN A 468 29.27 -4.17 32.40
CA GLN A 468 30.20 -3.10 32.82
C GLN A 468 30.14 -1.85 31.92
N GLN A 469 29.71 -2.01 30.67
CA GLN A 469 29.54 -0.97 29.66
C GLN A 469 28.28 -1.31 28.85
N PRO A 470 27.59 -0.33 28.25
CA PRO A 470 26.45 -0.60 27.38
C PRO A 470 26.90 -1.37 26.12
N ASP A 471 26.04 -2.25 25.62
CA ASP A 471 26.37 -3.20 24.56
C ASP A 471 25.72 -2.90 23.20
N GLY A 472 26.04 -3.73 22.20
CA GLY A 472 25.60 -3.67 20.80
C GLY A 472 26.16 -2.50 20.00
N TRP A 473 25.80 -2.43 18.73
CA TRP A 473 26.56 -1.59 17.79
C TRP A 473 26.15 -0.12 17.76
N LEU A 474 24.89 0.23 18.05
CA LEU A 474 24.45 1.64 17.93
C LEU A 474 25.26 2.54 18.87
N ILE A 475 25.49 2.09 20.10
CA ILE A 475 26.21 2.83 21.15
C ILE A 475 27.70 3.05 20.84
N THR A 476 28.28 2.38 19.84
CA THR A 476 29.69 2.60 19.45
C THR A 476 29.87 3.79 18.50
N ASN A 477 28.78 4.38 18.00
CA ASN A 477 28.82 5.52 17.09
C ASN A 477 29.05 6.83 17.86
N SER A 478 30.24 7.41 17.73
CA SER A 478 30.65 8.61 18.46
C SER A 478 29.77 9.84 18.22
N GLY A 479 29.11 9.93 17.06
CA GLY A 479 28.18 11.02 16.75
C GLY A 479 26.96 11.10 17.67
N LEU A 480 26.60 10.00 18.35
CA LEU A 480 25.50 9.97 19.32
C LEU A 480 25.87 10.57 20.68
N PHE A 481 27.17 10.73 20.99
CA PHE A 481 27.66 11.32 22.25
C PHE A 481 27.64 12.86 22.25
N GLY A 482 27.15 13.48 21.18
CA GLY A 482 26.81 14.89 21.22
C GLY A 482 25.62 15.10 22.14
N VAL A 483 25.77 15.91 23.20
CA VAL A 483 24.66 16.35 24.04
C VAL A 483 23.82 17.36 23.23
N ARG A 484 22.67 16.92 22.73
CA ARG A 484 21.85 17.67 21.77
C ARG A 484 20.51 18.11 22.38
N ALA A 485 20.58 18.99 23.37
CA ALA A 485 19.42 19.57 24.07
C ALA A 485 18.44 18.57 24.75
N PRO A 486 18.91 17.50 25.43
CA PRO A 486 18.04 16.46 25.98
C PRO A 486 16.99 17.00 26.96
N SER A 487 15.73 16.65 26.71
CA SER A 487 14.60 17.02 27.59
C SER A 487 14.82 16.57 29.04
N SER A 488 14.59 17.50 29.99
CA SER A 488 14.67 17.20 31.43
C SER A 488 13.65 16.15 31.87
N THR A 489 12.48 16.07 31.19
CA THR A 489 11.48 15.02 31.46
C THR A 489 12.07 13.63 31.22
N CYS A 490 12.69 13.42 30.06
CA CYS A 490 13.30 12.14 29.70
C CYS A 490 14.43 11.78 30.68
N ARG A 491 15.37 12.70 30.92
CA ARG A 491 16.49 12.45 31.84
C ARG A 491 16.03 12.10 33.26
N HIS A 492 15.06 12.82 33.81
CA HIS A 492 14.54 12.52 35.15
C HIS A 492 13.81 11.18 35.22
N ALA A 493 13.03 10.82 34.21
CA ALA A 493 12.33 9.53 34.18
C ALA A 493 13.32 8.36 34.08
N LEU A 494 14.34 8.49 33.23
CA LEU A 494 15.39 7.48 33.04
C LEU A 494 16.29 7.34 34.27
N ALA A 495 16.65 8.45 34.92
CA ALA A 495 17.34 8.43 36.21
C ALA A 495 16.48 7.80 37.32
N ASN A 496 15.16 8.01 37.30
CA ASN A 496 14.26 7.37 38.25
C ASN A 496 14.23 5.85 38.04
N PHE A 497 14.06 5.38 36.80
CA PHE A 497 14.13 3.96 36.49
C PHE A 497 15.48 3.35 36.92
N ALA A 498 16.59 4.04 36.64
CA ALA A 498 17.92 3.57 37.05
C ALA A 498 18.03 3.34 38.57
N ARG A 499 17.37 4.19 39.37
CA ARG A 499 17.39 4.13 40.83
C ARG A 499 16.37 3.15 41.42
N THR A 500 15.19 3.04 40.83
CA THR A 500 14.04 2.30 41.41
C THR A 500 13.82 0.93 40.77
N HIS A 501 14.36 0.72 39.57
CA HIS A 501 14.13 -0.45 38.70
C HIS A 501 12.65 -0.66 38.34
N GLN A 502 11.81 0.36 38.53
CA GLN A 502 10.38 0.27 38.32
C GLN A 502 10.01 0.86 36.96
N HIS A 503 9.51 0.01 36.06
CA HIS A 503 9.00 0.47 34.77
C HIS A 503 7.77 1.35 34.93
N ALA A 504 7.75 2.48 34.23
CA ALA A 504 6.58 3.33 34.12
C ALA A 504 5.59 2.78 33.09
N THR A 505 4.30 2.93 33.35
CA THR A 505 3.22 2.53 32.46
C THR A 505 2.10 3.57 32.49
N PRO A 506 1.12 3.52 31.58
CA PRO A 506 -0.05 4.40 31.68
C PRO A 506 -0.80 4.29 33.02
N GLN A 507 -0.72 3.14 33.70
CA GLN A 507 -1.31 2.91 35.02
C GLN A 507 -0.35 3.28 36.16
N PHE A 508 0.95 3.07 35.97
CA PHE A 508 2.00 3.44 36.91
C PHE A 508 2.77 4.67 36.40
N LYS A 509 2.19 5.84 36.61
CA LYS A 509 2.73 7.11 36.13
C LYS A 509 4.03 7.48 36.84
N ILE A 510 5.09 7.73 36.06
CA ILE A 510 6.37 8.26 36.58
C ILE A 510 6.32 9.77 36.87
N ASN A 511 5.46 10.48 36.16
CA ASN A 511 5.20 11.92 36.28
C ASN A 511 3.84 12.24 35.64
N ASP A 512 3.50 13.53 35.50
CA ASP A 512 2.32 13.99 34.75
C ASP A 512 2.71 14.90 33.57
N SER A 513 3.84 14.60 32.91
CA SER A 513 4.34 15.39 31.79
C SER A 513 3.53 15.16 30.52
N LYS A 514 3.08 16.26 29.89
CA LYS A 514 2.50 16.31 28.54
C LYS A 514 3.55 16.50 27.44
N GLY A 515 4.83 16.58 27.79
CA GLY A 515 5.90 16.90 26.84
C GLY A 515 5.88 16.05 25.56
N ARG A 516 6.40 16.63 24.48
CA ARG A 516 6.48 15.99 23.15
C ARG A 516 7.46 14.83 23.03
N GLY A 517 8.27 14.57 24.07
CA GLY A 517 9.31 13.55 24.03
C GLY A 517 8.79 12.13 23.81
N GLY A 518 7.51 11.87 24.08
CA GLY A 518 6.86 10.62 23.71
C GLY A 518 6.66 10.46 22.21
N VAL A 519 6.09 11.47 21.54
CA VAL A 519 5.67 11.39 20.14
C VAL A 519 6.84 11.51 19.15
N MET A 520 7.86 12.33 19.44
CA MET A 520 8.98 12.59 18.52
C MET A 520 9.77 11.34 18.11
N ARG A 521 9.66 10.26 18.89
CA ARG A 521 10.40 9.00 18.71
C ARG A 521 9.51 7.78 18.50
N ALA A 522 8.23 8.00 18.18
CA ALA A 522 7.22 6.93 18.11
C ALA A 522 7.06 6.31 16.71
N ALA A 523 7.49 7.00 15.64
CA ALA A 523 7.37 6.49 14.28
C ALA A 523 8.02 5.10 14.05
N PRO A 524 9.20 4.77 14.62
CA PRO A 524 9.77 3.42 14.59
C PRO A 524 8.81 2.30 15.00
N VAL A 525 7.88 2.57 15.93
CA VAL A 525 6.94 1.55 16.45
C VAL A 525 5.97 1.07 15.37
N ALA A 526 5.87 1.77 14.24
CA ALA A 526 5.09 1.37 13.07
C ALA A 526 5.46 -0.01 12.50
N VAL A 527 6.67 -0.50 12.78
CA VAL A 527 7.14 -1.85 12.39
C VAL A 527 7.02 -2.87 13.53
N TRP A 528 6.35 -2.58 14.65
CA TRP A 528 6.28 -3.56 15.73
C TRP A 528 5.34 -4.74 15.45
N SER A 529 4.19 -4.46 14.84
CA SER A 529 3.14 -5.44 14.56
C SER A 529 2.40 -5.11 13.27
N ASN A 530 1.70 -6.11 12.72
CA ASN A 530 0.74 -5.94 11.62
C ASN A 530 -0.64 -5.49 12.11
N ASP A 531 -0.92 -5.63 13.41
CA ASP A 531 -2.14 -5.11 14.01
C ASP A 531 -1.91 -3.66 14.45
N PRO A 532 -2.61 -2.67 13.85
CA PRO A 532 -2.47 -1.28 14.25
C PRO A 532 -2.87 -1.04 15.71
N ALA A 533 -3.70 -1.89 16.32
CA ALA A 533 -4.02 -1.78 17.75
C ALA A 533 -2.82 -2.16 18.64
N GLU A 534 -2.04 -3.18 18.24
CA GLU A 534 -0.80 -3.54 18.94
C GLU A 534 0.29 -2.49 18.75
N VAL A 535 0.39 -1.89 17.56
CA VAL A 535 1.28 -0.75 17.30
C VAL A 535 0.92 0.45 18.18
N PHE A 536 -0.38 0.79 18.26
CA PHE A 536 -0.84 1.86 19.14
C PHE A 536 -0.48 1.57 20.60
N TYR A 537 -0.73 0.34 21.08
CA TYR A 537 -0.43 -0.07 22.45
C TYR A 537 1.07 -0.01 22.76
N ALA A 538 1.91 -0.54 21.88
CA ALA A 538 3.36 -0.51 22.03
C ALA A 538 3.89 0.94 22.06
N ALA A 539 3.39 1.80 21.18
CA ALA A 539 3.80 3.21 21.14
C ALA A 539 3.41 3.94 22.43
N VAL A 540 2.19 3.73 22.92
CA VAL A 540 1.75 4.23 24.23
C VAL A 540 2.66 3.74 25.36
N GLY A 541 2.99 2.45 25.39
CA GLY A 541 3.88 1.85 26.38
C GLY A 541 5.28 2.49 26.37
N THR A 542 5.90 2.60 25.20
CA THR A 542 7.25 3.19 25.05
C THR A 542 7.28 4.68 25.39
N ALA A 543 6.23 5.43 25.11
CA ALA A 543 6.13 6.84 25.50
C ALA A 543 5.92 7.01 27.01
N ALA A 544 5.07 6.16 27.61
CA ALA A 544 4.76 6.16 29.04
C ALA A 544 5.98 5.92 29.94
N LEU A 545 7.05 5.30 29.41
CA LEU A 545 8.35 5.19 30.08
C LEU A 545 8.90 6.53 30.60
N THR A 546 8.49 7.64 29.97
CA THR A 546 8.98 9.00 30.29
C THR A 546 7.88 10.04 30.47
N HIS A 547 6.71 9.85 29.87
CA HIS A 547 5.61 10.83 29.86
C HIS A 547 4.34 10.18 30.42
N GLY A 548 3.98 10.49 31.66
CA GLY A 548 2.85 9.83 32.34
C GLY A 548 1.47 10.46 32.08
N HIS A 549 1.39 11.61 31.40
CA HIS A 549 0.12 12.22 31.04
C HIS A 549 -0.46 11.62 29.74
N PRO A 550 -1.79 11.35 29.64
CA PRO A 550 -2.43 10.84 28.42
C PRO A 550 -2.00 11.52 27.12
N SER A 551 -2.05 12.85 27.04
CA SER A 551 -1.67 13.60 25.83
C SER A 551 -0.18 13.44 25.45
N GLY A 552 0.69 13.11 26.42
CA GLY A 552 2.10 12.79 26.16
C GLY A 552 2.33 11.42 25.52
N TYR A 553 1.51 10.41 25.84
CA TYR A 553 1.67 9.04 25.30
C TYR A 553 0.64 8.66 24.22
N LEU A 554 -0.55 9.26 24.19
CA LEU A 554 -1.58 8.98 23.18
C LEU A 554 -1.21 9.59 21.83
N SER A 555 -0.53 10.74 21.81
CA SER A 555 0.08 11.32 20.60
C SER A 555 1.03 10.34 19.92
N ALA A 556 1.88 9.65 20.70
CA ALA A 556 2.78 8.61 20.19
C ALA A 556 2.02 7.45 19.52
N GLY A 557 0.93 6.98 20.15
CA GLY A 557 0.05 5.96 19.58
C GLY A 557 -0.56 6.37 18.24
N VAL A 558 -1.05 7.60 18.14
CA VAL A 558 -1.64 8.14 16.90
C VAL A 558 -0.59 8.24 15.80
N LEU A 559 0.59 8.79 16.08
CA LEU A 559 1.68 8.89 15.08
C LEU A 559 2.10 7.51 14.56
N ALA A 560 2.35 6.56 15.48
CA ALA A 560 2.82 5.23 15.11
C ALA A 560 1.82 4.51 14.19
N VAL A 561 0.51 4.67 14.45
CA VAL A 561 -0.53 4.11 13.56
C VAL A 561 -0.58 4.82 12.22
N ILE A 562 -0.48 6.15 12.16
CA ILE A 562 -0.45 6.88 10.88
C ILE A 562 0.71 6.38 10.02
N VAL A 563 1.92 6.32 10.58
CA VAL A 563 3.11 5.82 9.86
C VAL A 563 2.92 4.35 9.46
N HIS A 564 2.41 3.50 10.35
CA HIS A 564 2.13 2.08 10.07
C HIS A 564 1.20 1.88 8.85
N GLN A 565 0.18 2.72 8.71
CA GLN A 565 -0.76 2.66 7.60
C GLN A 565 -0.11 3.21 6.31
N LEU A 566 0.61 4.33 6.39
CA LEU A 566 1.27 4.95 5.24
C LEU A 566 2.35 4.04 4.61
N ILE A 567 3.19 3.38 5.41
CA ILE A 567 4.19 2.42 4.87
C ILE A 567 3.54 1.20 4.20
N ARG A 568 2.24 0.98 4.41
CA ARG A 568 1.41 -0.05 3.77
C ARG A 568 0.54 0.51 2.64
N ASP A 569 0.89 1.69 2.13
CA ASP A 569 0.23 2.36 1.00
C ASP A 569 -1.25 2.71 1.25
N VAL A 570 -1.64 2.83 2.53
CA VAL A 570 -2.96 3.36 2.91
C VAL A 570 -2.92 4.87 2.81
N SER A 571 -3.96 5.49 2.25
CA SER A 571 -4.00 6.95 2.09
C SER A 571 -3.93 7.68 3.45
N LEU A 572 -3.37 8.90 3.45
CA LEU A 572 -3.26 9.70 4.67
C LEU A 572 -4.62 9.94 5.38
N PRO A 573 -5.73 10.28 4.68
CA PRO A 573 -7.03 10.43 5.33
C PRO A 573 -7.52 9.15 6.03
N GLU A 574 -7.32 8.00 5.39
CA GLU A 574 -7.73 6.71 5.96
C GLU A 574 -6.84 6.30 7.14
N SER A 575 -5.54 6.63 7.07
CA SER A 575 -4.56 6.44 8.14
C SER A 575 -4.94 7.23 9.39
N VAL A 576 -5.32 8.51 9.22
CA VAL A 576 -5.81 9.38 10.31
C VAL A 576 -7.12 8.83 10.88
N ARG A 577 -8.06 8.42 10.03
CA ARG A 577 -9.34 7.82 10.45
C ARG A 577 -9.14 6.58 11.31
N MET A 578 -8.20 5.70 10.94
CA MET A 578 -7.85 4.50 11.71
C MET A 578 -7.24 4.85 13.07
N ALA A 579 -6.25 5.75 13.09
CA ALA A 579 -5.59 6.19 14.32
C ALA A 579 -6.58 6.85 15.29
N ARG A 580 -7.48 7.70 14.78
CA ARG A 580 -8.57 8.32 15.54
C ARG A 580 -9.51 7.27 16.14
N GLY A 581 -9.87 6.23 15.39
CA GLY A 581 -10.72 5.14 15.88
C GLY A 581 -10.10 4.32 17.03
N LEU A 582 -8.77 4.19 17.06
CA LEU A 582 -8.04 3.55 18.15
C LEU A 582 -7.90 4.48 19.35
N LEU A 583 -7.60 5.77 19.12
CA LEU A 583 -7.52 6.80 20.15
C LEU A 583 -8.78 6.86 21.02
N LEU A 584 -9.97 6.81 20.40
CA LEU A 584 -11.27 6.85 21.10
C LEU A 584 -11.49 5.72 22.11
N ARG A 585 -10.67 4.66 22.08
CA ARG A 585 -10.76 3.52 23.01
C ARG A 585 -10.01 3.77 24.32
N TRP A 586 -9.23 4.84 24.42
CA TRP A 586 -8.40 5.15 25.57
C TRP A 586 -9.05 6.21 26.47
N ARG A 587 -8.82 6.12 27.78
CA ARG A 587 -9.24 7.16 28.73
C ARG A 587 -8.31 8.37 28.61
N GLY A 588 -8.86 9.58 28.76
CA GLY A 588 -8.08 10.81 28.64
C GLY A 588 -7.70 11.17 27.20
N HIS A 589 -8.47 10.66 26.22
CA HIS A 589 -8.23 10.91 24.80
C HIS A 589 -8.72 12.27 24.33
N GLU A 590 -9.55 12.96 25.12
CA GLU A 590 -10.35 14.12 24.72
C GLU A 590 -9.47 15.29 24.23
N GLU A 591 -8.39 15.60 24.96
CA GLU A 591 -7.44 16.66 24.59
C GLU A 591 -6.72 16.33 23.28
N GLN A 592 -6.22 15.10 23.14
CA GLN A 592 -5.58 14.65 21.91
C GLN A 592 -6.53 14.64 20.71
N LEU A 593 -7.78 14.19 20.92
CA LEU A 593 -8.80 14.13 19.88
C LEU A 593 -9.17 15.52 19.39
N GLN A 594 -9.37 16.47 20.31
CA GLN A 594 -9.73 17.85 19.98
C GLN A 594 -8.67 18.50 19.09
N VAL A 595 -7.39 18.38 19.45
CA VAL A 595 -6.30 19.00 18.70
C VAL A 595 -6.04 18.28 17.37
N LEU A 596 -6.22 16.94 17.33
CA LEU A 596 -6.16 16.15 16.09
C LEU A 596 -7.25 16.58 15.09
N ASP A 597 -8.50 16.69 15.55
CA ASP A 597 -9.61 17.12 14.70
C ASP A 597 -9.41 18.59 14.24
N ALA A 598 -8.88 19.47 15.10
CA ALA A 598 -8.55 20.85 14.74
C ALA A 598 -7.50 20.94 13.62
N ALA A 599 -6.47 20.08 13.63
CA ALA A 599 -5.46 20.02 12.57
C ALA A 599 -6.07 19.62 11.22
N VAL A 600 -6.94 18.61 11.22
CA VAL A 600 -7.64 18.15 10.00
C VAL A 600 -8.56 19.24 9.45
N GLU A 601 -9.32 19.93 10.31
CA GLU A 601 -10.19 21.03 9.87
C GLU A 601 -9.39 22.25 9.38
N LEU A 602 -8.28 22.59 10.02
CA LEU A 602 -7.42 23.70 9.58
C LEU A 602 -6.82 23.41 8.20
N ALA A 603 -6.37 22.18 7.95
CA ALA A 603 -5.77 21.78 6.67
C ALA A 603 -6.72 21.93 5.47
N LYS A 604 -8.04 21.81 5.66
CA LYS A 604 -9.04 22.05 4.60
C LYS A 604 -9.01 23.48 4.05
N LYS A 605 -8.44 24.43 4.80
CA LYS A 605 -8.27 25.83 4.38
C LYS A 605 -6.97 26.07 3.61
N GLY A 606 -6.08 25.07 3.53
CA GLY A 606 -4.74 25.19 2.97
C GLY A 606 -3.69 25.70 3.98
N PRO A 607 -2.50 26.12 3.49
CA PRO A 607 -1.43 26.67 4.32
C PRO A 607 -1.86 27.93 5.09
N ALA A 608 -1.71 27.89 6.40
CA ALA A 608 -2.07 28.92 7.36
C ALA A 608 -0.84 29.74 7.73
N SER A 609 -1.07 30.97 8.21
CA SER A 609 0.02 31.76 8.77
C SER A 609 0.56 31.11 10.05
N PRO A 610 1.85 31.28 10.38
CA PRO A 610 2.41 30.79 11.65
C PRO A 610 1.65 31.28 12.89
N GLU A 611 1.11 32.50 12.83
CA GLU A 611 0.31 33.09 13.89
C GLU A 611 -1.04 32.36 14.05
N GLU A 612 -1.73 32.03 12.94
CA GLU A 612 -2.95 31.22 12.96
C GLU A 612 -2.69 29.78 13.43
N LEU A 613 -1.58 29.20 12.99
CA LEU A 613 -1.13 27.87 13.40
C LEU A 613 -0.93 27.81 14.93
N ASN A 614 -0.19 28.77 15.49
CA ASN A 614 0.05 28.85 16.94
C ASN A 614 -1.26 29.05 17.73
N ASN A 615 -2.17 29.89 17.23
CA ASN A 615 -3.44 30.17 17.89
C ASN A 615 -4.41 28.97 17.86
N THR A 616 -4.30 28.11 16.85
CA THR A 616 -5.24 27.00 16.63
C THR A 616 -4.71 25.68 17.18
N LEU A 617 -3.44 25.37 16.93
CA LEU A 617 -2.82 24.06 17.24
C LEU A 617 -1.75 24.14 18.34
N GLY A 618 -1.42 25.34 18.84
CA GLY A 618 -0.43 25.54 19.88
C GLY A 618 1.01 25.69 19.35
N HIS A 619 2.00 25.54 20.23
CA HIS A 619 3.41 25.86 19.93
C HIS A 619 4.27 24.60 19.74
N GLY A 620 3.65 23.43 19.65
CA GLY A 620 4.32 22.13 19.56
C GLY A 620 5.03 21.74 20.86
N ARG A 621 4.72 22.36 22.00
CA ARG A 621 5.49 22.14 23.24
C ARG A 621 5.11 20.85 23.95
N VAL A 622 3.87 20.41 23.75
CA VAL A 622 3.29 19.17 24.28
C VAL A 622 2.99 18.19 23.13
N GLY A 623 2.80 16.91 23.46
CA GLY A 623 2.73 15.83 22.48
C GLY A 623 1.58 15.97 21.47
N GLU A 624 0.41 16.38 21.94
CA GLU A 624 -0.77 16.57 21.12
C GLU A 624 -0.62 17.73 20.12
N GLU A 625 0.02 18.84 20.52
CA GLU A 625 0.32 19.98 19.66
C GLU A 625 1.36 19.60 18.61
N ALA A 626 2.44 18.92 19.02
CA ALA A 626 3.53 18.54 18.11
C ALA A 626 3.03 17.62 16.99
N LEU A 627 2.19 16.63 17.35
CA LEU A 627 1.54 15.76 16.39
C LEU A 627 0.62 16.52 15.43
N ALA A 628 -0.22 17.40 15.98
CA ALA A 628 -1.20 18.15 15.21
C ALA A 628 -0.55 19.08 14.19
N ILE A 629 0.49 19.82 14.59
CA ILE A 629 1.24 20.70 13.68
C ILE A 629 1.93 19.89 12.58
N GLY A 630 2.60 18.78 12.95
CA GLY A 630 3.28 17.93 11.97
C GLY A 630 2.32 17.31 10.95
N LEU A 631 1.18 16.79 11.42
CA LEU A 631 0.12 16.24 10.55
C LEU A 631 -0.53 17.33 9.67
N TYR A 632 -0.84 18.48 10.26
CA TYR A 632 -1.39 19.63 9.55
C TYR A 632 -0.51 20.01 8.36
N ALA A 633 0.80 20.10 8.57
CA ALA A 633 1.73 20.50 7.53
C ALA A 633 1.71 19.54 6.32
N VAL A 634 1.60 18.24 6.56
CA VAL A 634 1.46 17.23 5.47
C VAL A 634 0.09 17.32 4.79
N LEU A 635 -0.99 17.55 5.53
CA LEU A 635 -2.34 17.67 4.96
C LEU A 635 -2.52 18.97 4.15
N ALA A 636 -1.81 20.03 4.50
CA ALA A 636 -1.93 21.35 3.89
C ALA A 636 -1.00 21.56 2.67
N THR A 637 -0.15 20.59 2.35
CA THR A 637 0.84 20.68 1.25
C THR A 637 0.78 19.43 0.37
N ASP A 638 1.42 19.48 -0.80
CA ASP A 638 1.42 18.41 -1.80
C ASP A 638 2.78 17.73 -1.98
N ASN A 639 3.82 18.21 -1.29
CA ASN A 639 5.18 17.69 -1.38
C ASN A 639 5.93 17.74 -0.04
N LEU A 640 6.93 16.86 0.10
CA LEU A 640 7.70 16.67 1.33
C LEU A 640 8.46 17.93 1.75
N ARG A 641 9.06 18.66 0.79
CA ARG A 641 9.87 19.86 1.07
C ARG A 641 9.01 20.93 1.75
N ASP A 642 7.88 21.25 1.17
CA ASP A 642 6.99 22.30 1.68
C ASP A 642 6.34 21.88 2.99
N ALA A 643 6.00 20.59 3.16
CA ALA A 643 5.52 20.06 4.44
C ALA A 643 6.54 20.30 5.57
N LEU A 644 7.81 19.95 5.35
CA LEU A 644 8.87 20.16 6.33
C LEU A 644 9.06 21.65 6.67
N LEU A 645 9.09 22.52 5.66
CA LEU A 645 9.25 23.96 5.88
C LEU A 645 8.06 24.55 6.63
N LEU A 646 6.83 24.13 6.31
CA LEU A 646 5.62 24.57 7.00
C LEU A 646 5.62 24.09 8.47
N ALA A 647 6.09 22.88 8.73
CA ALA A 647 6.13 22.30 10.07
C ALA A 647 7.15 22.97 11.01
N VAL A 648 8.25 23.52 10.49
CA VAL A 648 9.31 24.14 11.33
C VAL A 648 9.18 25.65 11.46
N ASN A 649 8.53 26.32 10.49
CA ASN A 649 8.34 27.77 10.48
C ASN A 649 7.15 28.23 11.35
N HIS A 650 7.20 27.90 12.64
CA HIS A 650 6.30 28.44 13.66
C HIS A 650 7.06 28.73 14.95
N SER A 651 6.40 29.42 15.90
CA SER A 651 7.03 29.69 17.19
C SER A 651 6.98 28.44 18.05
N GLY A 652 8.08 28.11 18.73
CA GLY A 652 8.11 27.05 19.73
C GLY A 652 9.00 25.88 19.33
N SER A 653 8.44 24.68 19.29
CA SER A 653 9.20 23.45 19.17
C SER A 653 9.39 22.97 17.72
N SER A 654 10.08 23.77 16.93
CA SER A 654 10.35 23.46 15.52
C SER A 654 10.99 22.08 15.26
N PRO A 655 11.94 21.55 16.07
CA PRO A 655 12.53 20.23 15.80
C PRO A 655 11.48 19.11 15.91
N SER A 656 10.71 19.11 17.00
CA SER A 656 9.73 18.06 17.27
C SER A 656 8.51 18.09 16.35
N THR A 657 8.08 19.25 15.87
CA THR A 657 7.07 19.33 14.82
C THR A 657 7.65 18.91 13.47
N GLY A 658 8.91 19.27 13.20
CA GLY A 658 9.67 18.86 12.03
C GLY A 658 9.82 17.33 11.93
N ILE A 659 10.28 16.64 12.98
CA ILE A 659 10.45 15.18 12.96
C ILE A 659 9.12 14.45 12.78
N VAL A 660 8.05 14.90 13.45
CA VAL A 660 6.72 14.30 13.29
C VAL A 660 6.19 14.50 11.86
N CYS A 661 6.32 15.72 11.32
CA CYS A 661 5.99 15.99 9.92
C CYS A 661 6.80 15.10 8.97
N GLY A 662 8.12 15.03 9.17
CA GLY A 662 9.03 14.25 8.37
C GLY A 662 8.72 12.75 8.43
N ASN A 663 8.38 12.21 9.59
CA ASN A 663 7.99 10.81 9.69
C ASN A 663 6.71 10.50 8.89
N ILE A 664 5.72 11.39 8.90
CA ILE A 664 4.47 11.22 8.15
C ILE A 664 4.73 11.43 6.64
N ALA A 665 5.35 12.56 6.27
CA ALA A 665 5.64 12.92 4.88
C ALA A 665 6.58 11.91 4.21
N GLY A 666 7.62 11.47 4.91
CA GLY A 666 8.55 10.45 4.42
C GLY A 666 7.88 9.09 4.19
N ALA A 667 6.94 8.70 5.06
CA ALA A 667 6.13 7.49 4.83
C ALA A 667 5.16 7.62 3.65
N LEU A 668 4.70 8.85 3.36
CA LEU A 668 3.76 9.14 2.28
C LEU A 668 4.45 9.29 0.91
N TYR A 669 5.53 10.08 0.83
CA TYR A 669 6.20 10.46 -0.41
C TYR A 669 7.46 9.66 -0.70
N GLY A 670 8.07 9.07 0.34
CA GLY A 670 9.26 8.26 0.20
C GLY A 670 10.59 8.97 0.44
N ALA A 671 11.65 8.17 0.61
CA ALA A 671 13.02 8.66 0.78
C ALA A 671 13.53 9.50 -0.39
N ARG A 672 13.14 9.17 -1.63
CA ARG A 672 13.57 9.91 -2.83
C ARG A 672 12.93 11.27 -2.98
N ALA A 673 11.83 11.54 -2.25
CA ALA A 673 11.19 12.84 -2.21
C ALA A 673 11.94 13.85 -1.33
N ILE A 674 12.91 13.40 -0.52
CA ILE A 674 13.76 14.29 0.28
C ILE A 674 14.73 15.02 -0.66
N PRO A 675 14.81 16.37 -0.60
CA PRO A 675 15.77 17.12 -1.40
C PRO A 675 17.19 16.60 -1.19
N GLN A 676 17.86 16.18 -2.27
CA GLN A 676 19.18 15.55 -2.16
C GLN A 676 20.22 16.50 -1.57
N GLU A 677 20.10 17.80 -1.85
CA GLU A 677 20.95 18.82 -1.26
C GLU A 677 20.82 18.91 0.26
N TRP A 678 19.63 18.65 0.82
CA TRP A 678 19.42 18.62 2.28
C TRP A 678 19.89 17.30 2.87
N LEU A 679 19.55 16.19 2.20
CA LEU A 679 19.94 14.86 2.65
C LEU A 679 21.47 14.69 2.65
N SER A 680 22.19 15.32 1.72
CA SER A 680 23.66 15.23 1.62
C SER A 680 24.42 15.84 2.80
N VAL A 681 23.79 16.76 3.55
CA VAL A 681 24.39 17.47 4.68
C VAL A 681 23.82 17.04 6.04
N LEU A 682 22.92 16.05 6.06
CA LEU A 682 22.25 15.59 7.28
C LEU A 682 23.22 14.83 8.21
N GLU A 683 23.32 15.26 9.46
CA GLU A 683 24.05 14.56 10.51
C GLU A 683 23.45 13.16 10.73
N LEU A 684 24.31 12.16 10.96
CA LEU A 684 23.91 10.76 11.20
C LEU A 684 23.12 10.10 10.06
N ARG A 685 23.05 10.67 8.84
CA ARG A 685 22.33 10.08 7.69
C ARG A 685 22.61 8.58 7.51
N GLU A 686 23.87 8.21 7.41
CA GLU A 686 24.28 6.82 7.16
C GLU A 686 23.82 5.90 8.30
N LEU A 687 23.83 6.40 9.53
CA LEU A 687 23.39 5.67 10.71
C LEU A 687 21.87 5.46 10.69
N VAL A 688 21.10 6.51 10.39
CA VAL A 688 19.64 6.46 10.22
C VAL A 688 19.27 5.47 9.12
N GLU A 689 19.93 5.55 7.97
CA GLU A 689 19.67 4.68 6.82
C GLU A 689 20.03 3.22 7.13
N THR A 690 21.17 2.97 7.78
CA THR A 690 21.60 1.62 8.17
C THR A 690 20.63 1.01 9.16
N LEU A 691 20.25 1.74 10.23
CA LEU A 691 19.35 1.21 11.24
C LEU A 691 17.94 0.99 10.70
N ALA A 692 17.45 1.87 9.80
CA ALA A 692 16.18 1.68 9.11
C ALA A 692 16.19 0.41 8.24
N LYS A 693 17.27 0.17 7.49
CA LYS A 693 17.43 -1.06 6.69
C LYS A 693 17.54 -2.30 7.57
N ASP A 694 18.29 -2.22 8.67
CA ASP A 694 18.44 -3.33 9.61
C ASP A 694 17.09 -3.67 10.28
N ALA A 695 16.29 -2.67 10.62
CA ALA A 695 14.93 -2.89 11.08
C ALA A 695 14.09 -3.60 10.02
N LEU A 696 14.12 -3.14 8.76
CA LEU A 696 13.39 -3.79 7.68
C LEU A 696 13.83 -5.26 7.52
N VAL A 697 15.11 -5.56 7.72
CA VAL A 697 15.64 -6.94 7.69
C VAL A 697 15.18 -7.76 8.90
N GLU A 698 15.29 -7.25 10.13
CA GLU A 698 14.85 -7.97 11.35
C GLU A 698 13.34 -8.21 11.39
N PHE A 699 12.58 -7.26 10.86
CA PHE A 699 11.13 -7.34 10.77
C PHE A 699 10.67 -8.00 9.45
N SER A 700 11.59 -8.48 8.61
CA SER A 700 11.27 -9.23 7.37
C SER A 700 10.87 -10.69 7.66
N PRO A 701 10.17 -11.39 6.74
CA PRO A 701 9.71 -12.77 6.91
C PRO A 701 10.81 -13.80 7.24
N GLY A 702 12.05 -13.50 6.85
CA GLY A 702 13.23 -14.32 7.11
C GLY A 702 14.34 -13.51 7.77
N PRO A 703 14.18 -13.12 9.04
CA PRO A 703 15.16 -12.28 9.71
C PRO A 703 16.45 -13.07 9.98
N PRO A 704 17.61 -12.41 10.02
CA PRO A 704 18.89 -13.09 10.18
C PRO A 704 18.91 -13.94 11.45
N THR A 705 19.51 -15.12 11.34
CA THR A 705 19.63 -16.10 12.44
C THR A 705 21.08 -16.38 12.81
N ASP A 706 22.02 -15.77 12.10
CA ASP A 706 23.43 -15.92 12.36
C ASP A 706 23.84 -15.19 13.65
N GLN A 707 24.93 -15.65 14.26
CA GLN A 707 25.41 -15.12 15.53
C GLN A 707 25.90 -13.66 15.41
N SER A 708 26.31 -13.21 14.22
CA SER A 708 26.78 -11.84 14.04
C SER A 708 25.62 -10.84 14.20
N TRP A 709 24.41 -11.23 13.79
CA TRP A 709 23.22 -10.41 13.97
C TRP A 709 22.82 -10.27 15.44
N THR A 710 22.83 -11.36 16.21
CA THR A 710 22.51 -11.32 17.64
C THR A 710 23.61 -10.68 18.49
N GLN A 711 24.86 -10.67 18.01
CA GLN A 711 25.94 -9.86 18.61
C GLN A 711 25.79 -8.37 18.29
N ARG A 712 25.32 -8.04 17.08
CA ARG A 712 25.03 -6.67 16.67
C ARG A 712 23.85 -6.11 17.48
N TYR A 713 22.81 -6.91 17.67
CA TYR A 713 21.59 -6.59 18.42
C TYR A 713 21.38 -7.54 19.61
N PRO A 714 22.13 -7.36 20.73
CA PRO A 714 21.94 -8.18 21.93
C PRO A 714 20.55 -7.98 22.53
N ALA A 715 19.88 -9.11 22.77
CA ALA A 715 18.62 -9.21 23.50
C ALA A 715 18.88 -9.31 25.01
N TRP A 716 18.01 -8.72 25.83
CA TRP A 716 18.15 -8.59 27.28
C TRP A 716 16.93 -9.07 28.07
#